data_AF-A0A9D9NME6-F1
#
_entry.id   AF-A0A9D9NME6-F1
#
_cell.length_a   1.000
_cell.length_b   1.000
_cell.length_c   1.000
_cell.angle_alpha   90.00
_cell.angle_beta   90.00
_cell.angle_gamma   90.00
#
_symmetry.space_group_name_H-M   'P 1'
#
loop_
_entity.id
_entity.type
_entity.pdbx_description
1 polymer ?
#
loop_
_entity_poly.entity_id
_entity_poly.type
_entity_poly.pdbx_seq_one_letter_code
_entity_poly.pdbx_strand_id
1 'polypeptide(L)'
;MKTVHLCAAAIALLAPLTLTAEPSPEPWLWPVSGQSSGEGLLYVPQQYIGDELVFNELFIGVAPGTVIVAPADGTLDAFHVGYSTTLSSSVSFREEGDTFNALLSKFRSAENLKVPPRYVTGTMGIALPDGRKIWLQGIEGDVKFKTGMKISRGDTLGVSGWAYKGIAEPHICISVSTRKGTSDDPMTPFGLETTFEAPGEFKIPETLTAEQAAEDFGILMDSYREAYPSLYDVVSREELAAFDSLKREEMKDGCTYTDFRKIVGQSAALVHDSHLAVKTPYPDTGQDFRMPNIFPGKIGDSLVVVRVVPGYEKYLRKRIVSINGVPAQERIKELENHFTGGYDADSRSYLDYFMAVAWNYYFADSPEELETLGTTHFVFSDGEELHDRPIPRRQFIRKGWTPKTTLDLDYVHREYVKYRESPYVFDILNDSTAYFGLSTFVLDDVQIEALADSVKKYSHYPYMVIDMRNNAGGNVEVIDRLLGWFLDKPSVPLDGYAKVNKTGGFECFKWSLNYSADMEIFPEFVPEEGKDGFYSRGESKVIMPDSLLNYTGKLYVLTDETSVSAATIFPATLVRNHRAVTVGRETRSGYHFMTALRFADIRLPNSGIVVRIPLVKEVFDETVTERTPAGRGLLPDYPVPLSYEEVFTAENDIVLEHALDLIAEGRYLGDNPFAEADALKAEKGGGRTLVVVIAAAAVCLAVLAAVFLRRRKNLSGTAGIMLLCLALLLPLAGCSGNKGVYTVNGNVRTLPDSTCLLLYRLTDDGYLSAVDTAYSLSGRFTLSCPLDSAAEMRLLSRDLNSMLLTLYAEPGKTASVSGSDNFLFTWNVRSNVPLQKEAERYKDNVRAEYRRLQMLDAREDSIYTELRKNPGVPFDTAAVRRQAAAIEHEADSLDFVIYDRTLDLFEKSSVSDIYFDRLSDIAMMIGYYPDKYGVLREKALDRYGRLPDGYRDCPEGKEVYQYLSVEKRVKPGDRFVDGEFADIGGGTRTISSFLGKYVLLDFWAHWCGPCLRSIPELKAIREEFGDRLDVVSLSEDPAERWKQASAEHGIVWANLNYSGNVAFKLTYGVSGIPAYFLISPDGVIVDAWSGYFDGSIREHIQKFL
;
A
#
# COMPACT_ATOMS: atom_id res chain seq x y z
N MET A 1 -57.76 18.59 -45.26
CA MET A 1 -58.57 19.45 -46.15
C MET A 1 -57.74 20.66 -46.55
N LYS A 2 -57.50 20.81 -47.87
CA LYS A 2 -57.34 22.05 -48.65
C LYS A 2 -56.36 23.16 -48.16
N THR A 3 -55.20 23.19 -48.81
CA THR A 3 -54.66 24.23 -49.73
C THR A 3 -55.44 25.55 -49.91
N VAL A 4 -54.69 26.60 -50.32
CA VAL A 4 -55.02 27.74 -51.26
C VAL A 4 -54.86 29.14 -50.59
N HIS A 5 -54.14 30.17 -51.09
CA HIS A 5 -53.37 30.47 -52.34
C HIS A 5 -52.54 31.78 -52.11
N LEU A 6 -51.29 31.93 -52.61
CA LEU A 6 -50.83 32.46 -53.93
C LEU A 6 -51.08 33.99 -54.14
N CYS A 7 -50.22 34.82 -54.75
CA CYS A 7 -49.05 34.62 -55.61
C CYS A 7 -48.29 35.94 -55.93
N ALA A 8 -47.11 35.78 -56.57
CA ALA A 8 -46.41 36.62 -57.56
C ALA A 8 -45.41 37.69 -57.07
N ALA A 9 -44.24 37.95 -57.70
CA ALA A 9 -43.42 37.29 -58.73
C ALA A 9 -42.11 38.13 -58.97
N ALA A 10 -41.08 37.46 -59.53
CA ALA A 10 -39.97 37.95 -60.40
C ALA A 10 -38.73 38.68 -59.78
N ILE A 11 -37.53 38.06 -59.71
CA ILE A 11 -36.44 37.89 -60.73
C ILE A 11 -35.48 39.11 -60.75
N ALA A 12 -34.14 39.06 -60.81
CA ALA A 12 -33.06 38.05 -60.74
C ALA A 12 -31.70 38.79 -60.95
N LEU A 13 -30.57 38.09 -60.75
CA LEU A 13 -29.18 38.24 -61.30
C LEU A 13 -28.13 38.18 -60.16
N LEU A 14 -27.17 37.23 -60.07
CA LEU A 14 -26.49 36.34 -61.01
C LEU A 14 -25.98 35.05 -60.29
N ALA A 15 -25.94 33.93 -61.01
CA ALA A 15 -25.21 32.68 -60.69
C ALA A 15 -23.89 32.61 -61.52
N PRO A 16 -23.03 31.55 -61.47
CA PRO A 16 -22.87 30.44 -60.51
C PRO A 16 -21.42 30.25 -60.01
N LEU A 17 -21.21 29.50 -58.90
CA LEU A 17 -20.03 28.61 -58.75
C LEU A 17 -20.28 27.58 -57.64
N THR A 18 -20.42 26.34 -58.09
CA THR A 18 -20.25 25.06 -57.38
C THR A 18 -21.05 24.82 -56.10
N LEU A 19 -22.12 24.00 -56.23
CA LEU A 19 -22.41 22.97 -55.25
C LEU A 19 -21.14 22.12 -55.09
N THR A 20 -20.40 22.29 -54.00
CA THR A 20 -19.67 21.17 -53.43
C THR A 20 -20.69 20.39 -52.62
N ALA A 21 -21.04 19.19 -53.10
CA ALA A 21 -21.52 18.16 -52.19
C ALA A 21 -20.60 18.16 -50.97
N GLU A 22 -21.16 18.28 -49.76
CA GLU A 22 -20.38 17.97 -48.56
C GLU A 22 -19.82 16.56 -48.81
N PRO A 23 -18.49 16.37 -48.76
CA PRO A 23 -17.94 15.04 -48.90
C PRO A 23 -18.54 14.21 -47.77
N SER A 24 -19.09 13.04 -48.09
CA SER A 24 -19.25 11.96 -47.12
C SER A 24 -18.01 11.99 -46.22
N PRO A 25 -18.12 12.09 -44.88
CA PRO A 25 -16.94 12.13 -44.04
C PRO A 25 -16.14 10.90 -44.43
N GLU A 26 -14.94 11.11 -44.98
CA GLU A 26 -14.09 9.98 -45.31
C GLU A 26 -13.92 9.18 -44.02
N PRO A 27 -14.11 7.85 -44.06
CA PRO A 27 -13.90 7.03 -42.87
C PRO A 27 -12.51 7.32 -42.30
N TRP A 28 -12.44 7.31 -40.97
CA TRP A 28 -11.17 7.46 -40.27
C TRP A 28 -10.15 6.47 -40.81
N LEU A 29 -8.91 6.91 -40.87
CA LEU A 29 -7.82 6.04 -41.30
C LEU A 29 -7.65 4.92 -40.27
N TRP A 30 -7.61 3.66 -40.70
CA TRP A 30 -7.30 2.54 -39.82
C TRP A 30 -5.95 2.80 -39.11
N PRO A 31 -5.87 2.71 -37.77
CA PRO A 31 -4.69 3.18 -37.03
C PRO A 31 -3.45 2.30 -37.23
N VAL A 32 -3.57 1.14 -37.86
CA VAL A 32 -2.44 0.24 -38.12
C VAL A 32 -1.95 0.46 -39.55
N SER A 33 -0.71 0.96 -39.69
CA SER A 33 -0.15 1.28 -40.99
C SER A 33 -0.07 0.04 -41.88
N GLY A 34 -0.58 0.15 -43.11
CA GLY A 34 -0.54 -0.93 -44.11
C GLY A 34 -1.68 -1.96 -44.00
N GLN A 35 -2.58 -1.83 -43.03
CA GLN A 35 -3.77 -2.68 -42.88
C GLN A 35 -5.04 -1.99 -43.40
N SER A 36 -5.99 -2.80 -43.88
CA SER A 36 -7.32 -2.32 -44.26
C SER A 36 -8.25 -2.23 -43.05
N SER A 37 -9.29 -1.38 -43.11
CA SER A 37 -10.29 -1.30 -42.03
C SER A 37 -10.87 -2.67 -41.67
N GLY A 38 -10.84 -3.01 -40.38
CA GLY A 38 -11.34 -4.29 -39.84
C GLY A 38 -10.35 -5.44 -39.89
N GLU A 39 -9.19 -5.27 -40.52
CA GLU A 39 -8.11 -6.25 -40.46
C GLU A 39 -7.50 -6.28 -39.05
N GLY A 40 -7.29 -7.49 -38.51
CA GLY A 40 -6.73 -7.67 -37.17
C GLY A 40 -7.71 -7.48 -36.02
N LEU A 41 -9.02 -7.36 -36.24
CA LEU A 41 -9.99 -7.27 -35.14
C LEU A 41 -9.95 -8.52 -34.24
N LEU A 42 -9.70 -8.32 -32.94
CA LEU A 42 -9.71 -9.39 -31.94
C LEU A 42 -11.01 -9.38 -31.15
N TYR A 43 -11.36 -8.22 -30.60
CA TYR A 43 -12.57 -8.01 -29.84
C TYR A 43 -13.22 -6.68 -30.23
N VAL A 44 -14.53 -6.73 -30.36
CA VAL A 44 -15.40 -5.58 -30.61
C VAL A 44 -16.29 -5.33 -29.40
N PRO A 45 -16.92 -4.15 -29.28
CA PRO A 45 -17.89 -3.87 -28.23
C PRO A 45 -18.95 -4.99 -28.10
N GLN A 46 -19.42 -5.21 -26.88
CA GLN A 46 -20.43 -6.21 -26.47
C GLN A 46 -19.95 -7.67 -26.51
N GLN A 47 -18.65 -7.88 -26.68
CA GLN A 47 -18.00 -9.18 -26.47
C GLN A 47 -17.36 -9.26 -25.08
N TYR A 48 -16.86 -10.44 -24.72
CA TYR A 48 -16.19 -10.67 -23.43
C TYR A 48 -14.76 -11.15 -23.63
N ILE A 49 -13.86 -10.63 -22.80
CA ILE A 49 -12.49 -11.15 -22.61
C ILE A 49 -12.48 -11.82 -21.23
N GLY A 50 -12.54 -13.16 -21.21
CA GLY A 50 -12.84 -13.88 -19.96
C GLY A 50 -14.28 -13.61 -19.50
N ASP A 51 -14.43 -13.14 -18.27
CA ASP A 51 -15.69 -12.70 -17.66
C ASP A 51 -15.92 -11.18 -17.77
N GLU A 52 -15.01 -10.45 -18.41
CA GLU A 52 -15.06 -9.00 -18.50
C GLU A 52 -15.68 -8.52 -19.82
N LEU A 53 -16.68 -7.64 -19.74
CA LEU A 53 -17.36 -7.05 -20.90
C LEU A 53 -16.48 -6.00 -21.58
N VAL A 54 -16.19 -6.19 -22.87
CA VAL A 54 -15.66 -5.17 -23.77
C VAL A 54 -16.80 -4.22 -24.09
N PHE A 55 -16.80 -3.04 -23.47
CA PHE A 55 -17.99 -2.19 -23.46
C PHE A 55 -17.99 -1.19 -24.61
N ASN A 56 -16.90 -0.45 -24.76
CA ASN A 56 -16.75 0.61 -25.77
C ASN A 56 -15.35 0.62 -26.41
N GLU A 57 -14.60 -0.46 -26.22
CA GLU A 57 -13.27 -0.66 -26.75
C GLU A 57 -13.29 -1.48 -28.03
N LEU A 58 -12.34 -1.17 -28.92
CA LEU A 58 -12.02 -1.92 -30.13
C LEU A 58 -10.58 -2.42 -30.01
N PHE A 59 -10.41 -3.73 -29.91
CA PHE A 59 -9.10 -4.38 -29.81
C PHE A 59 -8.63 -4.87 -31.17
N ILE A 60 -7.46 -4.37 -31.61
CA ILE A 60 -6.89 -4.68 -32.93
C ILE A 60 -5.52 -5.35 -32.72
N GLY A 61 -5.47 -6.64 -33.06
CA GLY A 61 -4.29 -7.47 -33.13
C GLY A 61 -3.34 -7.01 -34.23
N VAL A 62 -2.07 -6.89 -33.87
CA VAL A 62 -1.06 -6.29 -34.73
C VAL A 62 0.30 -6.89 -34.41
N ALA A 63 1.13 -7.14 -35.43
CA ALA A 63 2.49 -7.62 -35.21
C ALA A 63 3.29 -6.60 -34.36
N PRO A 64 4.19 -7.03 -33.44
CA PRO A 64 4.95 -6.11 -32.60
C PRO A 64 5.78 -5.12 -33.43
N GLY A 65 5.84 -3.86 -33.00
CA GLY A 65 6.65 -2.85 -33.68
C GLY A 65 6.03 -2.28 -34.97
N THR A 66 4.79 -2.66 -35.31
CA THR A 66 4.07 -2.10 -36.46
C THR A 66 3.71 -0.65 -36.18
N VAL A 67 3.84 0.21 -37.18
CA VAL A 67 3.59 1.66 -37.05
C VAL A 67 2.11 1.92 -36.79
N ILE A 68 1.83 2.70 -35.75
CA ILE A 68 0.50 3.20 -35.41
C ILE A 68 0.38 4.64 -35.90
N VAL A 69 -0.71 4.96 -36.60
CA VAL A 69 -0.96 6.26 -37.23
C VAL A 69 -2.22 6.92 -36.70
N ALA A 70 -2.28 8.25 -36.77
CA ALA A 70 -3.43 9.03 -36.36
C ALA A 70 -4.65 8.78 -37.26
N PRO A 71 -5.79 8.33 -36.71
CA PRO A 71 -6.98 8.05 -37.51
C PRO A 71 -7.61 9.26 -38.18
N ALA A 72 -7.48 10.44 -37.56
CA ALA A 72 -8.13 11.68 -37.95
C ALA A 72 -7.33 12.90 -37.51
N ASP A 73 -7.62 14.06 -38.11
CA ASP A 73 -7.06 15.34 -37.69
C ASP A 73 -7.60 15.75 -36.31
N GLY A 74 -6.73 16.26 -35.44
CA GLY A 74 -7.13 16.68 -34.10
C GLY A 74 -6.04 17.42 -33.33
N THR A 75 -6.26 17.56 -32.04
CA THR A 75 -5.30 18.13 -31.09
C THR A 75 -5.07 17.13 -29.96
N LEU A 76 -3.81 16.89 -29.62
CA LEU A 76 -3.46 16.00 -28.53
C LEU A 76 -3.94 16.58 -27.19
N ASP A 77 -4.89 15.91 -26.55
CA ASP A 77 -5.55 16.33 -25.30
C ASP A 77 -4.91 15.66 -24.08
N ALA A 78 -4.44 14.43 -24.24
CA ALA A 78 -3.80 13.65 -23.18
C ALA A 78 -2.66 12.80 -23.75
N PHE A 79 -1.60 12.67 -22.96
CA PHE A 79 -0.43 11.85 -23.27
C PHE A 79 0.17 11.33 -21.96
N HIS A 80 0.13 10.02 -21.75
CA HIS A 80 0.60 9.39 -20.52
C HIS A 80 0.88 7.90 -20.75
N VAL A 81 1.38 7.19 -19.73
CA VAL A 81 1.50 5.73 -19.77
C VAL A 81 0.71 5.11 -18.64
N GLY A 82 0.36 3.84 -18.77
CA GLY A 82 -0.43 3.16 -17.76
C GLY A 82 -0.74 1.74 -18.17
N TYR A 83 -1.57 1.09 -17.36
CA TYR A 83 -2.07 -0.24 -17.64
C TYR A 83 -3.47 -0.42 -17.07
N SER A 84 -4.23 -1.33 -17.66
CA SER A 84 -5.56 -1.70 -17.17
C SER A 84 -5.46 -3.00 -16.36
N THR A 85 -5.96 -2.98 -15.12
CA THR A 85 -6.04 -4.17 -14.25
C THR A 85 -7.28 -5.00 -14.53
N THR A 86 -8.36 -4.34 -14.94
CA THR A 86 -9.60 -4.89 -15.50
C THR A 86 -10.03 -3.95 -16.62
N LEU A 87 -10.99 -4.32 -17.48
CA LEU A 87 -11.56 -3.41 -18.49
C LEU A 87 -12.22 -2.17 -17.85
N SER A 88 -12.66 -2.27 -16.60
CA SER A 88 -13.25 -1.17 -15.82
C SER A 88 -12.26 -0.40 -14.93
N SER A 89 -11.00 -0.84 -14.83
CA SER A 89 -10.03 -0.27 -13.88
C SER A 89 -8.65 -0.14 -14.50
N SER A 90 -8.09 1.06 -14.46
CA SER A 90 -6.75 1.34 -14.95
C SER A 90 -5.93 2.19 -13.98
N VAL A 91 -4.62 2.02 -14.05
CA VAL A 91 -3.62 2.84 -13.38
C VAL A 91 -2.93 3.65 -14.45
N SER A 92 -2.94 4.98 -14.28
CA SER A 92 -2.25 5.90 -15.19
C SER A 92 -1.18 6.68 -14.44
N PHE A 93 -0.07 6.90 -15.11
CA PHE A 93 1.06 7.65 -14.60
C PHE A 93 1.26 8.89 -15.47
N ARG A 94 1.23 10.07 -14.84
CA ARG A 94 1.43 11.35 -15.52
C ARG A 94 2.66 12.05 -14.96
N GLU A 95 3.63 12.27 -15.82
CA GLU A 95 4.81 13.08 -15.56
C GLU A 95 5.25 13.77 -16.85
N GLU A 96 6.09 14.80 -16.74
CA GLU A 96 6.74 15.40 -17.90
C GLU A 96 7.79 14.43 -18.46
N GLY A 97 7.56 13.93 -19.67
CA GLY A 97 8.46 13.05 -20.39
C GLY A 97 8.46 13.37 -21.88
N ASP A 98 9.62 13.27 -22.52
CA ASP A 98 9.80 13.66 -23.91
C ASP A 98 9.22 12.63 -24.92
N THR A 99 9.03 11.34 -24.58
CA THR A 99 8.48 10.27 -25.48
C THR A 99 7.71 9.18 -24.71
N PHE A 100 6.96 8.29 -25.40
CA PHE A 100 6.34 7.13 -24.74
C PHE A 100 7.38 6.20 -24.16
N ASN A 101 8.44 5.85 -24.90
CA ASN A 101 9.50 4.98 -24.40
C ASN A 101 10.20 5.56 -23.17
N ALA A 102 10.41 6.89 -23.12
CA ALA A 102 10.96 7.55 -21.93
C ALA A 102 10.05 7.34 -20.72
N LEU A 103 8.74 7.59 -20.87
CA LEU A 103 7.76 7.34 -19.81
C LEU A 103 7.67 5.85 -19.46
N LEU A 104 7.55 4.96 -20.45
CA LEU A 104 7.42 3.52 -20.27
C LEU A 104 8.63 2.90 -19.57
N SER A 105 9.84 3.36 -19.90
CA SER A 105 11.07 2.89 -19.26
C SER A 105 11.07 3.13 -17.75
N LYS A 106 10.48 4.25 -17.31
CA LYS A 106 10.33 4.61 -15.90
C LYS A 106 9.25 3.78 -15.19
N PHE A 107 8.11 3.57 -15.84
CA PHE A 107 6.94 2.95 -15.19
C PHE A 107 6.88 1.43 -15.31
N ARG A 108 7.56 0.82 -16.31
CA ARG A 108 7.69 -0.65 -16.43
C ARG A 108 8.60 -1.28 -15.37
N SER A 109 9.43 -0.49 -14.70
CA SER A 109 10.34 -0.92 -13.64
C SER A 109 9.78 -0.75 -12.22
N ALA A 110 8.51 -0.35 -12.07
CA ALA A 110 7.88 -0.18 -10.76
C ALA A 110 7.67 -1.55 -10.08
N GLU A 111 8.00 -1.66 -8.79
CA GLU A 111 8.00 -2.95 -8.06
C GLU A 111 6.61 -3.50 -7.73
N ASN A 112 5.54 -2.71 -7.92
CA ASN A 112 4.17 -3.06 -7.54
C ASN A 112 3.18 -3.05 -8.73
N LEU A 113 3.64 -3.37 -9.94
CA LEU A 113 2.76 -3.48 -11.09
C LEU A 113 1.80 -4.67 -10.91
N LYS A 114 0.49 -4.39 -10.99
CA LYS A 114 -0.56 -5.43 -10.93
C LYS A 114 -0.74 -6.20 -12.24
N VAL A 115 0.09 -5.89 -13.25
CA VAL A 115 0.11 -6.56 -14.55
C VAL A 115 1.56 -6.75 -15.00
N PRO A 116 1.85 -7.72 -15.89
CA PRO A 116 3.17 -7.85 -16.48
C PRO A 116 3.62 -6.55 -17.18
N PRO A 117 4.91 -6.15 -17.08
CA PRO A 117 5.40 -4.87 -17.59
C PRO A 117 5.06 -4.58 -19.06
N ARG A 118 4.97 -5.61 -19.92
CA ARG A 118 4.59 -5.44 -21.34
C ARG A 118 3.22 -4.78 -21.55
N TYR A 119 2.31 -4.91 -20.58
CA TYR A 119 0.97 -4.30 -20.63
C TYR A 119 0.92 -2.88 -20.07
N VAL A 120 2.02 -2.39 -19.50
CA VAL A 120 2.21 -0.96 -19.25
C VAL A 120 2.56 -0.35 -20.59
N THR A 121 1.67 0.44 -21.17
CA THR A 121 1.81 1.01 -22.51
C THR A 121 1.42 2.48 -22.53
N GLY A 122 1.77 3.15 -23.62
CA GLY A 122 1.37 4.52 -23.89
C GLY A 122 -0.11 4.61 -24.19
N THR A 123 -0.73 5.64 -23.59
CA THR A 123 -2.10 6.05 -23.85
C THR A 123 -2.12 7.50 -24.32
N MET A 124 -2.81 7.76 -25.42
CA MET A 124 -3.05 9.11 -25.91
C MET A 124 -4.53 9.39 -26.17
N GLY A 125 -4.92 10.64 -25.95
CA GLY A 125 -6.22 11.17 -26.31
C GLY A 125 -6.09 12.23 -27.40
N ILE A 126 -6.79 12.07 -28.52
CA ILE A 126 -6.84 13.02 -29.63
C ILE A 126 -8.22 13.66 -29.65
N ALA A 127 -8.29 14.96 -29.34
CA ALA A 127 -9.52 15.74 -29.43
C ALA A 127 -9.79 16.18 -30.87
N LEU A 128 -10.96 15.83 -31.38
CA LEU A 128 -11.40 16.11 -32.74
C LEU A 128 -12.14 17.47 -32.83
N PRO A 129 -12.19 18.09 -34.02
CA PRO A 129 -12.94 19.34 -34.21
C PRO A 129 -14.44 19.25 -33.93
N ASP A 130 -15.04 18.07 -34.08
CA ASP A 130 -16.46 17.81 -33.79
C ASP A 130 -16.76 17.65 -32.29
N GLY A 131 -15.71 17.68 -31.45
CA GLY A 131 -15.77 17.58 -30.00
C GLY A 131 -15.63 16.15 -29.46
N ARG A 132 -15.60 15.10 -30.31
CA ARG A 132 -15.27 13.75 -29.86
C ARG A 132 -13.80 13.62 -29.50
N LYS A 133 -13.45 12.59 -28.73
CA LYS A 133 -12.06 12.23 -28.46
C LYS A 133 -11.81 10.76 -28.80
N ILE A 134 -10.72 10.51 -29.51
CA ILE A 134 -10.18 9.18 -29.78
C ILE A 134 -9.16 8.86 -28.69
N TRP A 135 -9.33 7.75 -27.99
CA TRP A 135 -8.36 7.21 -27.06
C TRP A 135 -7.66 6.02 -27.71
N LEU A 136 -6.33 6.03 -27.65
CA LEU A 136 -5.50 4.94 -28.15
C LEU A 136 -4.59 4.48 -27.01
N GLN A 137 -4.61 3.17 -26.73
CA GLN A 137 -3.75 2.50 -25.76
C GLN A 137 -2.99 1.35 -26.45
N GLY A 138 -1.89 0.90 -25.86
CA GLY A 138 -1.03 -0.12 -26.46
C GLY A 138 0.00 0.49 -27.41
N ILE A 139 0.37 1.76 -27.22
CA ILE A 139 1.36 2.44 -28.07
C ILE A 139 2.71 2.51 -27.37
N GLU A 140 3.78 2.23 -28.11
CA GLU A 140 5.16 2.42 -27.69
C GLU A 140 5.89 3.32 -28.70
N GLY A 141 7.08 3.81 -28.38
CA GLY A 141 7.92 4.52 -29.34
C GLY A 141 8.49 5.85 -28.85
N ASP A 142 9.44 6.36 -29.64
CA ASP A 142 10.24 7.56 -29.33
C ASP A 142 9.68 8.84 -29.96
N VAL A 143 8.37 8.89 -30.20
CA VAL A 143 7.74 10.10 -30.74
C VAL A 143 7.49 11.09 -29.62
N LYS A 144 7.89 12.35 -29.83
CA LYS A 144 7.72 13.43 -28.85
C LYS A 144 6.36 14.09 -28.96
N PHE A 145 5.66 14.15 -27.84
CA PHE A 145 4.31 14.68 -27.76
C PHE A 145 4.13 15.62 -26.58
N LYS A 146 3.29 16.64 -26.77
CA LYS A 146 2.86 17.60 -25.76
C LYS A 146 1.38 17.89 -25.96
N THR A 147 0.65 18.02 -24.86
CA THR A 147 -0.76 18.43 -24.93
C THR A 147 -0.89 19.78 -25.65
N GLY A 148 -1.94 19.92 -26.46
CA GLY A 148 -2.13 21.08 -27.35
C GLY A 148 -1.43 20.98 -28.72
N MET A 149 -0.62 19.96 -28.97
CA MET A 149 -0.04 19.73 -30.31
C MET A 149 -1.13 19.35 -31.32
N LYS A 150 -1.06 19.93 -32.52
CA LYS A 150 -1.90 19.50 -33.65
C LYS A 150 -1.39 18.16 -34.17
N ILE A 151 -2.33 17.26 -34.43
CA ILE A 151 -2.08 15.94 -35.01
C ILE A 151 -2.85 15.89 -36.34
N SER A 152 -2.18 15.50 -37.41
CA SER A 152 -2.78 15.28 -38.72
C SER A 152 -3.06 13.81 -38.96
N ARG A 153 -4.14 13.50 -39.67
CA ARG A 153 -4.48 12.14 -40.10
C ARG A 153 -3.29 11.51 -40.84
N GLY A 154 -2.89 10.32 -40.40
CA GLY A 154 -1.72 9.60 -40.94
C GLY A 154 -0.40 9.90 -40.24
N ASP A 155 -0.34 10.87 -39.32
CA ASP A 155 0.86 11.12 -38.52
C ASP A 155 1.24 9.87 -37.72
N THR A 156 2.54 9.58 -37.63
CA THR A 156 3.04 8.46 -36.82
C THR A 156 2.90 8.78 -35.34
N LEU A 157 2.14 7.93 -34.64
CA LEU A 157 1.85 8.03 -33.21
C LEU A 157 2.80 7.17 -32.37
N GLY A 158 3.44 6.18 -32.98
CA GLY A 158 4.33 5.24 -32.34
C GLY A 158 4.29 3.90 -33.05
N VAL A 159 4.53 2.84 -32.29
CA VAL A 159 4.46 1.45 -32.73
C VAL A 159 3.59 0.63 -31.78
N SER A 160 3.11 -0.52 -32.25
CA SER A 160 2.27 -1.43 -31.49
C SER A 160 2.97 -2.04 -30.28
N GLY A 161 2.24 -2.11 -29.16
CA GLY A 161 2.56 -2.82 -27.92
C GLY A 161 1.41 -3.74 -27.49
N TRP A 162 1.12 -3.79 -26.19
CA TRP A 162 0.04 -4.59 -25.60
C TRP A 162 -0.89 -3.75 -24.72
N ALA A 163 -2.10 -3.48 -25.18
CA ALA A 163 -3.02 -2.60 -24.46
C ALA A 163 -3.62 -3.23 -23.18
N TYR A 164 -3.96 -4.53 -23.21
CA TYR A 164 -4.73 -5.20 -22.17
C TYR A 164 -4.23 -6.61 -21.82
N LYS A 165 -4.09 -6.90 -20.52
CA LYS A 165 -3.51 -8.15 -19.99
C LYS A 165 -4.27 -9.42 -20.39
N GLY A 166 -5.58 -9.30 -20.62
CA GLY A 166 -6.45 -10.42 -21.01
C GLY A 166 -6.24 -10.91 -22.44
N ILE A 167 -5.44 -10.21 -23.25
CA ILE A 167 -5.12 -10.58 -24.62
C ILE A 167 -3.61 -10.84 -24.72
N ALA A 168 -3.24 -12.07 -25.10
CA ALA A 168 -1.84 -12.50 -25.12
C ALA A 168 -1.07 -11.95 -26.33
N GLU A 169 -1.72 -11.92 -27.50
CA GLU A 169 -1.11 -11.39 -28.73
C GLU A 169 -0.99 -9.86 -28.68
N PRO A 170 -0.02 -9.25 -29.39
CA PRO A 170 0.16 -7.81 -29.39
C PRO A 170 -1.03 -7.12 -30.07
N HIS A 171 -1.50 -6.05 -29.46
CA HIS A 171 -2.71 -5.38 -29.87
C HIS A 171 -2.73 -3.94 -29.35
N ILE A 172 -3.43 -3.09 -30.09
CA ILE A 172 -3.83 -1.77 -29.61
C ILE A 172 -5.30 -1.79 -29.20
N CYS A 173 -5.67 -0.86 -28.33
CA CYS A 173 -7.05 -0.62 -27.94
C CYS A 173 -7.44 0.79 -28.38
N ILE A 174 -8.58 0.90 -29.07
CA ILE A 174 -9.19 2.18 -29.39
C ILE A 174 -10.49 2.30 -28.60
N SER A 175 -10.77 3.46 -28.04
CA SER A 175 -12.13 3.82 -27.64
C SER A 175 -12.45 5.25 -28.07
N VAL A 176 -13.74 5.54 -28.22
CA VAL A 176 -14.22 6.87 -28.61
C VAL A 176 -15.09 7.40 -27.48
N SER A 177 -14.95 8.71 -27.23
CA SER A 177 -15.81 9.42 -26.29
C SER A 177 -16.43 10.65 -26.94
N THR A 178 -17.66 10.95 -26.54
CA THR A 178 -18.39 12.14 -26.97
C THR A 178 -17.75 13.40 -26.38
N ARG A 179 -18.21 14.58 -26.83
CA ARG A 179 -17.85 15.87 -26.25
C ARG A 179 -18.11 15.98 -24.74
N LYS A 180 -19.02 15.17 -24.19
CA LYS A 180 -19.36 15.14 -22.76
C LYS A 180 -18.52 14.11 -21.98
N GLY A 181 -17.61 13.39 -22.64
CA GLY A 181 -16.78 12.35 -22.03
C GLY A 181 -17.49 11.00 -21.83
N THR A 182 -18.68 10.80 -22.41
CA THR A 182 -19.38 9.50 -22.40
C THR A 182 -18.86 8.60 -23.53
N SER A 183 -18.94 7.28 -23.37
CA SER A 183 -18.60 6.32 -24.43
C SER A 183 -19.40 6.57 -25.71
N ASP A 184 -18.76 6.39 -26.85
CA ASP A 184 -19.33 6.54 -28.19
C ASP A 184 -18.87 5.37 -29.08
N ASP A 185 -19.54 5.18 -30.21
CA ASP A 185 -19.29 4.07 -31.12
C ASP A 185 -17.87 4.12 -31.73
N PRO A 186 -16.99 3.15 -31.42
CA PRO A 186 -15.63 3.11 -31.97
C PRO A 186 -15.56 2.47 -33.36
N MET A 187 -16.62 1.83 -33.87
CA MET A 187 -16.59 1.01 -35.09
C MET A 187 -17.03 1.78 -36.33
N THR A 188 -18.19 2.45 -36.28
CA THR A 188 -18.75 3.18 -37.42
C THR A 188 -17.79 4.20 -38.04
N PRO A 189 -16.96 4.96 -37.27
CA PRO A 189 -16.02 5.89 -37.86
C PRO A 189 -14.98 5.26 -38.80
N PHE A 190 -14.66 3.98 -38.64
CA PHE A 190 -13.76 3.23 -39.54
C PHE A 190 -14.48 2.56 -40.72
N GLY A 191 -15.80 2.76 -40.85
CA GLY A 191 -16.63 2.11 -41.86
C GLY A 191 -17.02 0.67 -41.53
N LEU A 192 -16.94 0.27 -40.27
CA LEU A 192 -17.32 -1.07 -39.80
C LEU A 192 -18.80 -1.09 -39.37
N GLU A 193 -19.44 -2.26 -39.48
CA GLU A 193 -20.76 -2.49 -38.88
C GLU A 193 -20.61 -2.53 -37.35
N THR A 194 -21.39 -1.71 -36.64
CA THR A 194 -21.23 -1.55 -35.19
C THR A 194 -21.96 -2.62 -34.39
N THR A 195 -21.26 -3.21 -33.42
CA THR A 195 -21.85 -3.98 -32.33
C THR A 195 -22.05 -3.14 -31.07
N PHE A 196 -21.60 -1.88 -31.09
CA PHE A 196 -21.70 -0.98 -29.95
C PHE A 196 -23.16 -0.69 -29.60
N GLU A 197 -23.59 -1.28 -28.50
CA GLU A 197 -24.81 -0.87 -27.83
C GLU A 197 -24.46 0.29 -26.90
N ALA A 198 -24.81 1.50 -27.32
CA ALA A 198 -24.72 2.66 -26.44
C ALA A 198 -25.42 2.32 -25.12
N PRO A 199 -24.78 2.61 -23.95
CA PRO A 199 -25.43 2.37 -22.67
C PRO A 199 -26.81 2.98 -22.75
N GLY A 200 -27.85 2.16 -22.53
CA GLY A 200 -29.22 2.64 -22.49
C GLY A 200 -29.22 3.89 -21.63
N GLU A 201 -29.68 5.01 -22.19
CA GLU A 201 -29.59 6.30 -21.53
C GLU A 201 -30.19 6.13 -20.14
N PHE A 202 -29.35 6.10 -19.10
CA PHE A 202 -29.83 6.13 -17.74
C PHE A 202 -30.37 7.53 -17.57
N LYS A 203 -31.66 7.68 -17.90
CA LYS A 203 -32.38 8.91 -17.71
C LYS A 203 -32.48 9.10 -16.23
N ILE A 204 -31.72 10.07 -15.74
CA ILE A 204 -31.84 10.54 -14.37
C ILE A 204 -33.32 10.84 -14.16
N PRO A 205 -33.98 10.12 -13.24
CA PRO A 205 -35.40 10.33 -13.02
C PRO A 205 -35.61 11.77 -12.51
N GLU A 206 -36.70 12.42 -12.91
CA GLU A 206 -37.07 13.70 -12.27
C GLU A 206 -37.58 13.45 -10.83
N THR A 207 -38.26 12.33 -10.63
CA THR A 207 -38.80 11.87 -9.35
C THR A 207 -38.60 10.36 -9.18
N LEU A 208 -38.43 9.92 -7.94
CA LEU A 208 -38.49 8.51 -7.56
C LEU A 208 -39.84 8.22 -6.90
N THR A 209 -40.45 7.08 -7.22
CA THR A 209 -41.61 6.61 -6.45
C THR A 209 -41.17 6.25 -5.02
N ALA A 210 -42.14 6.14 -4.10
CA ALA A 210 -41.87 5.72 -2.73
C ALA A 210 -41.11 4.38 -2.68
N GLU A 211 -41.49 3.42 -3.54
CA GLU A 211 -40.85 2.11 -3.62
C GLU A 211 -39.41 2.21 -4.12
N GLN A 212 -39.17 2.98 -5.19
CA GLN A 212 -37.84 3.16 -5.76
C GLN A 212 -36.88 3.86 -4.78
N ALA A 213 -37.36 4.92 -4.12
CA ALA A 213 -36.57 5.63 -3.11
C ALA A 213 -36.28 4.73 -1.89
N ALA A 214 -37.27 3.96 -1.43
CA ALA A 214 -37.10 3.04 -0.32
C ALA A 214 -36.13 1.87 -0.63
N GLU A 215 -36.13 1.37 -1.87
CA GLU A 215 -35.20 0.34 -2.34
C GLU A 215 -33.76 0.87 -2.39
N ASP A 216 -33.52 1.97 -3.11
CA ASP A 216 -32.19 2.58 -3.22
C ASP A 216 -31.63 2.96 -1.85
N PHE A 217 -32.46 3.55 -0.97
CA PHE A 217 -32.04 3.91 0.38
C PHE A 217 -31.79 2.67 1.25
N GLY A 218 -32.58 1.60 1.07
CA GLY A 218 -32.33 0.31 1.73
C GLY A 218 -30.96 -0.25 1.37
N ILE A 219 -30.64 -0.30 0.06
CA ILE A 219 -29.34 -0.76 -0.44
C ILE A 219 -28.20 0.05 0.15
N LEU A 220 -28.33 1.38 0.18
CA LEU A 220 -27.33 2.27 0.78
C LEU A 220 -27.06 1.93 2.25
N MET A 221 -28.12 1.87 3.07
CA MET A 221 -27.99 1.63 4.50
C MET A 221 -27.48 0.22 4.81
N ASP A 222 -27.89 -0.78 4.05
CA ASP A 222 -27.39 -2.15 4.20
C ASP A 222 -25.92 -2.27 3.78
N SER A 223 -25.51 -1.56 2.73
CA SER A 223 -24.11 -1.49 2.31
C SER A 223 -23.22 -0.87 3.38
N TYR A 224 -23.68 0.19 4.08
CA TYR A 224 -22.93 0.74 5.21
C TYR A 224 -22.79 -0.28 6.35
N ARG A 225 -23.87 -0.96 6.73
CA ARG A 225 -23.86 -1.95 7.82
C ARG A 225 -22.96 -3.14 7.51
N GLU A 226 -22.95 -3.58 6.26
CA GLU A 226 -22.17 -4.73 5.83
C GLU A 226 -20.70 -4.38 5.59
N ALA A 227 -20.44 -3.35 4.79
CA ALA A 227 -19.13 -3.14 4.19
C ALA A 227 -18.26 -2.10 4.91
N TYR A 228 -18.83 -1.14 5.64
CA TYR A 228 -18.07 -0.06 6.29
C TYR A 228 -17.65 -0.48 7.72
N PRO A 229 -16.35 -0.76 7.99
CA PRO A 229 -15.91 -1.43 9.21
C PRO A 229 -15.93 -0.58 10.48
N SER A 230 -16.06 0.74 10.32
CA SER A 230 -16.04 1.71 11.42
C SER A 230 -17.39 2.34 11.71
N LEU A 231 -18.49 1.83 11.13
CA LEU A 231 -19.82 2.46 11.22
C LEU A 231 -20.21 2.83 12.65
N TYR A 232 -20.02 1.88 13.57
CA TYR A 232 -20.40 2.03 14.97
C TYR A 232 -19.34 2.65 15.87
N ASP A 233 -18.18 3.00 15.31
CA ASP A 233 -17.18 3.83 15.99
C ASP A 233 -17.50 5.33 15.86
N VAL A 234 -18.25 5.71 14.82
CA VAL A 234 -18.55 7.11 14.48
C VAL A 234 -20.03 7.46 14.60
N VAL A 235 -20.94 6.47 14.52
CA VAL A 235 -22.39 6.67 14.67
C VAL A 235 -22.97 5.61 15.59
N SER A 236 -23.73 6.00 16.61
CA SER A 236 -24.42 5.02 17.47
C SER A 236 -25.51 4.27 16.73
N ARG A 237 -25.89 3.08 17.24
CA ARG A 237 -26.98 2.30 16.64
C ARG A 237 -28.31 3.06 16.69
N GLU A 238 -28.53 3.80 17.76
CA GLU A 238 -29.71 4.62 17.99
C GLU A 238 -29.78 5.81 17.03
N GLU A 239 -28.67 6.52 16.82
CA GLU A 239 -28.59 7.63 15.85
C GLU A 239 -28.82 7.13 14.42
N LEU A 240 -28.18 6.01 14.04
CA LEU A 240 -28.36 5.43 12.71
C LEU A 240 -29.82 4.99 12.48
N ALA A 241 -30.45 4.39 13.49
CA ALA A 241 -31.85 3.96 13.41
C ALA A 241 -32.82 5.15 13.35
N ALA A 242 -32.56 6.21 14.12
CA ALA A 242 -33.34 7.44 14.08
C ALA A 242 -33.23 8.13 12.71
N PHE A 243 -32.03 8.19 12.14
CA PHE A 243 -31.79 8.71 10.80
C PHE A 243 -32.53 7.89 9.74
N ASP A 244 -32.38 6.56 9.75
CA ASP A 244 -33.04 5.65 8.79
C ASP A 244 -34.58 5.83 8.84
N SER A 245 -35.16 5.84 10.04
CA SER A 245 -36.60 6.07 10.25
C SER A 245 -37.07 7.42 9.72
N LEU A 246 -36.35 8.50 10.06
CA LEU A 246 -36.69 9.86 9.63
C LEU A 246 -36.66 9.99 8.11
N LYS A 247 -35.60 9.50 7.46
CA LYS A 247 -35.44 9.61 6.01
C LYS A 247 -36.43 8.76 5.24
N ARG A 248 -36.80 7.58 5.75
CA ARG A 248 -37.90 6.80 5.18
C ARG A 248 -39.24 7.52 5.26
N GLU A 249 -39.52 8.21 6.37
CA GLU A 249 -40.73 9.02 6.52
C GLU A 249 -40.75 10.21 5.55
N GLU A 250 -39.60 10.88 5.33
CA GLU A 250 -39.46 11.96 4.34
C GLU A 250 -39.75 11.49 2.90
N MET A 251 -39.47 10.21 2.57
CA MET A 251 -39.63 9.64 1.23
C MET A 251 -40.91 8.80 1.04
N LYS A 252 -41.79 8.74 2.05
CA LYS A 252 -42.94 7.80 2.07
C LYS A 252 -43.94 7.99 0.93
N ASP A 253 -44.03 9.20 0.39
CA ASP A 253 -44.94 9.57 -0.70
C ASP A 253 -44.18 9.72 -2.05
N GLY A 254 -42.92 9.27 -2.11
CA GLY A 254 -41.98 9.54 -3.19
C GLY A 254 -41.21 10.85 -2.96
N CYS A 255 -40.19 11.10 -3.78
CA CYS A 255 -39.39 12.32 -3.68
C CYS A 255 -38.84 12.75 -5.05
N THR A 256 -38.39 14.00 -5.16
CA THR A 256 -37.63 14.42 -6.33
C THR A 256 -36.25 13.78 -6.32
N TYR A 257 -35.62 13.64 -7.49
CA TYR A 257 -34.24 13.17 -7.55
C TYR A 257 -33.27 14.07 -6.76
N THR A 258 -33.50 15.39 -6.78
CA THR A 258 -32.71 16.34 -5.99
C THR A 258 -32.85 16.07 -4.50
N ASP A 259 -34.07 15.83 -3.99
CA ASP A 259 -34.29 15.52 -2.58
C ASP A 259 -33.68 14.18 -2.20
N PHE A 260 -33.80 13.16 -3.06
CA PHE A 260 -33.15 11.87 -2.83
C PHE A 260 -31.63 11.99 -2.76
N ARG A 261 -31.01 12.75 -3.69
CA ARG A 261 -29.57 13.04 -3.67
C ARG A 261 -29.14 13.71 -2.38
N LYS A 262 -29.93 14.66 -1.85
CA LYS A 262 -29.66 15.30 -0.55
C LYS A 262 -29.70 14.28 0.59
N ILE A 263 -30.68 13.37 0.60
CA ILE A 263 -30.78 12.29 1.59
C ILE A 263 -29.54 11.38 1.55
N VAL A 264 -29.09 10.98 0.36
CA VAL A 264 -27.86 10.19 0.20
C VAL A 264 -26.63 10.96 0.71
N GLY A 265 -26.52 12.25 0.38
CA GLY A 265 -25.46 13.12 0.90
C GLY A 265 -25.48 13.25 2.43
N GLN A 266 -26.66 13.41 3.03
CA GLN A 266 -26.83 13.44 4.48
C GLN A 266 -26.41 12.13 5.16
N SER A 267 -26.55 10.99 4.48
CA SER A 267 -26.07 9.71 5.01
C SER A 267 -24.53 9.65 5.08
N ALA A 268 -23.84 10.20 4.09
CA ALA A 268 -22.38 10.31 4.08
C ALA A 268 -21.92 11.31 5.16
N ALA A 269 -22.65 12.41 5.31
CA ALA A 269 -22.41 13.42 6.33
C ALA A 269 -22.65 12.89 7.76
N LEU A 270 -23.51 11.90 7.94
CA LEU A 270 -23.71 11.20 9.22
C LEU A 270 -22.51 10.33 9.59
N VAL A 271 -21.81 9.74 8.62
CA VAL A 271 -20.69 8.82 8.89
C VAL A 271 -19.38 9.57 9.21
N HIS A 272 -19.27 10.85 8.83
CA HIS A 272 -18.10 11.69 9.13
C HIS A 272 -16.78 11.04 8.67
N ASP A 273 -16.73 10.58 7.41
CA ASP A 273 -15.53 10.00 6.82
C ASP A 273 -15.15 10.73 5.53
N SER A 274 -13.88 11.10 5.40
CA SER A 274 -13.34 11.75 4.21
C SER A 274 -13.11 10.82 3.02
N HIS A 275 -13.08 9.50 3.25
CA HIS A 275 -12.86 8.46 2.26
C HIS A 275 -14.16 7.89 1.68
N LEU A 276 -15.30 8.21 2.29
CA LEU A 276 -16.63 7.89 1.79
C LEU A 276 -17.08 8.99 0.82
N ALA A 277 -17.49 8.63 -0.40
CA ALA A 277 -17.84 9.61 -1.43
C ALA A 277 -19.13 9.27 -2.17
N VAL A 278 -19.97 10.29 -2.41
CA VAL A 278 -21.19 10.17 -3.21
C VAL A 278 -20.95 10.80 -4.58
N LYS A 279 -21.10 10.01 -5.64
CA LYS A 279 -20.96 10.42 -7.04
C LYS A 279 -22.32 10.32 -7.73
N THR A 280 -22.70 11.31 -8.52
CA THR A 280 -23.96 11.29 -9.26
C THR A 280 -23.72 10.99 -10.75
N PRO A 281 -24.73 10.46 -11.48
CA PRO A 281 -24.67 10.28 -12.94
C PRO A 281 -24.64 11.59 -13.72
N TYR A 282 -24.95 12.73 -13.08
CA TYR A 282 -24.60 14.02 -13.63
C TYR A 282 -23.07 14.06 -13.76
N PRO A 283 -22.49 14.25 -14.97
CA PRO A 283 -21.21 14.94 -15.01
C PRO A 283 -21.41 16.21 -14.20
N ASP A 284 -20.38 16.70 -13.53
CA ASP A 284 -20.40 18.00 -12.88
C ASP A 284 -20.59 19.07 -13.98
N THR A 285 -21.80 19.18 -14.55
CA THR A 285 -22.09 19.86 -15.81
C THR A 285 -22.26 21.32 -15.54
N GLY A 286 -21.30 21.92 -14.81
CA GLY A 286 -21.16 23.35 -14.60
C GLY A 286 -22.47 24.11 -14.66
N GLN A 287 -23.49 23.68 -13.89
CA GLN A 287 -24.62 24.56 -13.60
C GLN A 287 -23.95 25.80 -13.04
N ASP A 288 -24.21 26.93 -13.69
CA ASP A 288 -23.50 28.17 -13.42
C ASP A 288 -24.02 28.71 -12.08
N PHE A 289 -23.60 28.07 -10.99
CA PHE A 289 -24.07 28.37 -9.65
C PHE A 289 -23.85 29.85 -9.37
N ARG A 290 -24.86 30.49 -8.79
CA ARG A 290 -24.82 31.94 -8.62
C ARG A 290 -24.04 32.28 -7.36
N MET A 291 -23.04 33.14 -7.52
CA MET A 291 -22.21 33.64 -6.45
C MET A 291 -22.89 34.82 -5.76
N PRO A 292 -23.05 34.82 -4.42
CA PRO A 292 -23.57 35.97 -3.69
C PRO A 292 -22.57 37.13 -3.70
N ASN A 293 -23.04 38.33 -3.38
CA ASN A 293 -22.16 39.49 -3.26
C ASN A 293 -21.59 39.64 -1.83
N ILE A 294 -22.23 39.04 -0.83
CA ILE A 294 -21.73 38.91 0.53
C ILE A 294 -21.67 37.44 0.95
N PHE A 295 -20.70 37.07 1.78
CA PHE A 295 -20.46 35.70 2.21
C PHE A 295 -20.58 35.63 3.72
N PRO A 296 -21.63 34.99 4.25
CA PRO A 296 -21.75 34.69 5.67
C PRO A 296 -20.69 33.69 6.14
N GLY A 297 -20.46 33.62 7.45
CA GLY A 297 -19.63 32.62 8.11
C GLY A 297 -19.97 32.55 9.59
N LYS A 298 -19.93 31.34 10.16
CA LYS A 298 -20.17 31.12 11.59
C LYS A 298 -18.91 31.44 12.38
N ILE A 299 -19.03 32.31 13.38
CA ILE A 299 -17.99 32.58 14.36
C ILE A 299 -18.63 32.52 15.74
N GLY A 300 -18.26 31.51 16.54
CA GLY A 300 -19.03 31.12 17.72
C GLY A 300 -20.50 30.83 17.35
N ASP A 301 -21.44 31.34 18.14
CA ASP A 301 -22.89 31.14 17.88
C ASP A 301 -23.49 32.18 16.91
N SER A 302 -22.65 32.93 16.21
CA SER A 302 -23.07 34.10 15.43
C SER A 302 -22.78 33.93 13.96
N LEU A 303 -23.77 34.27 13.12
CA LEU A 303 -23.58 34.37 11.69
C LEU A 303 -23.11 35.78 11.34
N VAL A 304 -21.96 35.91 10.68
CA VAL A 304 -21.30 37.19 10.39
C VAL A 304 -20.92 37.26 8.92
N VAL A 305 -20.96 38.43 8.31
CA VAL A 305 -20.41 38.63 6.96
C VAL A 305 -18.89 38.59 7.02
N VAL A 306 -18.31 37.48 6.56
CA VAL A 306 -16.86 37.23 6.58
C VAL A 306 -16.16 37.71 5.32
N ARG A 307 -16.78 37.61 4.13
CA ARG A 307 -16.19 38.09 2.86
C ARG A 307 -17.22 38.87 2.05
N VAL A 308 -16.75 39.74 1.17
CA VAL A 308 -17.60 40.53 0.27
C VAL A 308 -16.93 40.69 -1.10
N VAL A 309 -17.70 40.90 -2.15
CA VAL A 309 -17.17 41.35 -3.44
C VAL A 309 -16.91 42.86 -3.43
N PRO A 310 -16.11 43.40 -4.37
CA PRO A 310 -15.91 44.85 -4.49
C PRO A 310 -17.24 45.62 -4.58
N GLY A 311 -17.40 46.65 -3.75
CA GLY A 311 -18.61 47.49 -3.65
C GLY A 311 -19.59 47.13 -2.53
N TYR A 312 -19.34 46.03 -1.80
CA TYR A 312 -20.17 45.56 -0.68
C TYR A 312 -19.47 45.67 0.69
N GLU A 313 -18.36 46.41 0.77
CA GLU A 313 -17.48 46.52 1.94
C GLU A 313 -18.21 46.99 3.21
N LYS A 314 -19.26 47.81 3.08
CA LYS A 314 -20.04 48.28 4.23
C LYS A 314 -20.77 47.18 5.01
N TYR A 315 -20.98 46.01 4.41
CA TYR A 315 -21.64 44.87 5.05
C TYR A 315 -20.67 43.95 5.78
N LEU A 316 -19.36 44.07 5.52
CA LEU A 316 -18.34 43.25 6.15
C LEU A 316 -18.42 43.39 7.68
N ARG A 317 -18.22 42.29 8.41
CA ARG A 317 -18.30 42.20 9.89
C ARG A 317 -19.70 42.37 10.50
N LYS A 318 -20.74 42.65 9.70
CA LYS A 318 -22.11 42.74 10.22
C LYS A 318 -22.61 41.37 10.64
N ARG A 319 -23.29 41.32 11.79
CA ARG A 319 -23.97 40.12 12.27
C ARG A 319 -25.31 39.98 11.56
N ILE A 320 -25.59 38.78 11.06
CA ILE A 320 -26.81 38.40 10.36
C ILE A 320 -27.78 37.81 11.38
N VAL A 321 -29.03 38.27 11.36
CA VAL A 321 -30.12 37.81 12.23
C VAL A 321 -31.03 36.83 11.49
N SER A 322 -31.25 37.04 10.19
CA SER A 322 -32.00 36.10 9.35
C SER A 322 -31.57 36.14 7.89
N ILE A 323 -31.80 35.03 7.19
CA ILE A 323 -31.63 34.87 5.75
C ILE A 323 -32.94 34.33 5.17
N ASN A 324 -33.53 35.08 4.25
CA ASN A 324 -34.84 34.79 3.64
C ASN A 324 -35.95 34.58 4.69
N GLY A 325 -35.92 35.37 5.76
CA GLY A 325 -36.88 35.27 6.87
C GLY A 325 -36.62 34.11 7.86
N VAL A 326 -35.67 33.22 7.56
CA VAL A 326 -35.27 32.14 8.46
C VAL A 326 -34.21 32.64 9.45
N PRO A 327 -34.40 32.48 10.77
CA PRO A 327 -33.42 32.88 11.78
C PRO A 327 -32.02 32.33 11.53
N ALA A 328 -30.98 33.12 11.81
CA ALA A 328 -29.59 32.74 11.61
C ALA A 328 -29.21 31.44 12.33
N GLN A 329 -29.74 31.20 13.52
CA GLN A 329 -29.51 29.97 14.29
C GLN A 329 -30.10 28.73 13.62
N GLU A 330 -31.22 28.86 12.90
CA GLU A 330 -31.81 27.76 12.16
C GLU A 330 -30.98 27.45 10.90
N ARG A 331 -30.51 28.48 10.19
CA ARG A 331 -29.57 28.32 9.07
C ARG A 331 -28.25 27.68 9.47
N ILE A 332 -27.70 28.04 10.63
CA ILE A 332 -26.51 27.41 11.19
C ILE A 332 -26.73 25.90 11.39
N LYS A 333 -27.85 25.50 11.98
CA LYS A 333 -28.18 24.07 12.19
C LYS A 333 -28.39 23.30 10.90
N GLU A 334 -29.09 23.89 9.93
CA GLU A 334 -29.26 23.31 8.59
C GLU A 334 -27.91 23.00 7.94
N LEU A 335 -26.95 23.92 8.09
CA LEU A 335 -25.61 23.80 7.55
C LEU A 335 -24.75 22.78 8.26
N GLU A 336 -24.79 22.76 9.60
CA GLU A 336 -24.10 21.74 10.40
C GLU A 336 -24.54 20.34 9.96
N ASN A 337 -25.84 20.11 9.81
CA ASN A 337 -26.38 18.81 9.38
C ASN A 337 -26.02 18.42 7.93
N HIS A 338 -25.67 19.39 7.08
CA HIS A 338 -25.36 19.16 5.67
C HIS A 338 -23.87 18.98 5.41
N PHE A 339 -23.01 19.66 6.18
CA PHE A 339 -21.57 19.74 5.95
C PHE A 339 -20.73 18.90 6.92
N THR A 340 -21.35 17.99 7.66
CA THR A 340 -20.62 17.09 8.56
C THR A 340 -19.86 15.94 7.85
N GLY A 341 -19.85 15.88 6.52
CA GLY A 341 -19.05 14.91 5.75
C GLY A 341 -17.66 15.46 5.36
N GLY A 342 -16.70 14.56 5.07
CA GLY A 342 -15.43 14.96 4.44
C GLY A 342 -14.25 15.23 5.39
N TYR A 343 -14.33 14.83 6.65
CA TYR A 343 -13.21 14.80 7.60
C TYR A 343 -13.18 13.42 8.28
N ASP A 344 -12.05 13.04 8.87
CA ASP A 344 -11.93 11.72 9.50
C ASP A 344 -12.41 11.83 10.96
N ALA A 345 -13.46 11.09 11.31
CA ALA A 345 -14.08 11.08 12.64
C ALA A 345 -14.78 12.41 13.02
N ASP A 346 -15.12 12.69 14.27
CA ASP A 346 -15.93 13.87 14.70
C ASP A 346 -15.09 15.14 15.01
N SER A 347 -14.19 15.57 14.11
CA SER A 347 -13.37 16.79 14.30
C SER A 347 -14.21 18.08 14.30
N ARG A 348 -14.47 18.61 15.50
CA ARG A 348 -15.32 19.81 15.69
C ARG A 348 -14.63 21.10 15.26
N SER A 349 -13.31 21.18 15.41
CA SER A 349 -12.56 22.38 14.98
C SER A 349 -12.58 22.56 13.47
N TYR A 350 -12.57 21.45 12.70
CA TYR A 350 -12.72 21.53 11.25
C TYR A 350 -14.10 22.03 10.83
N LEU A 351 -15.16 21.57 11.49
CA LEU A 351 -16.51 22.07 11.24
C LEU A 351 -16.59 23.58 11.52
N ASP A 352 -16.08 24.04 12.67
CA ASP A 352 -16.07 25.46 13.02
C ASP A 352 -15.31 26.31 11.99
N TYR A 353 -14.13 25.86 11.56
CA TYR A 353 -13.36 26.52 10.50
C TYR A 353 -14.11 26.54 9.17
N PHE A 354 -14.59 25.38 8.71
CA PHE A 354 -15.29 25.28 7.43
C PHE A 354 -16.53 26.17 7.41
N MET A 355 -17.31 26.19 8.48
CA MET A 355 -18.46 27.07 8.61
C MET A 355 -18.09 28.55 8.70
N ALA A 356 -16.89 28.88 9.19
CA ALA A 356 -16.40 30.25 9.20
C ALA A 356 -15.96 30.73 7.80
N VAL A 357 -15.34 29.88 6.98
CA VAL A 357 -14.66 30.32 5.73
C VAL A 357 -15.26 29.81 4.41
N ALA A 358 -16.10 28.77 4.43
CA ALA A 358 -16.52 28.02 3.24
C ALA A 358 -18.05 28.07 2.97
N TRP A 359 -18.71 29.15 3.33
CA TRP A 359 -20.17 29.30 3.16
C TRP A 359 -20.63 29.33 1.69
N ASN A 360 -19.74 29.54 0.73
CA ASN A 360 -20.08 29.46 -0.70
C ASN A 360 -20.56 28.07 -1.13
N TYR A 361 -20.24 27.01 -0.37
CA TYR A 361 -20.70 25.65 -0.65
C TYR A 361 -22.20 25.47 -0.33
N TYR A 362 -22.74 26.19 0.67
CA TYR A 362 -24.18 26.22 0.95
C TYR A 362 -25.01 26.54 -0.30
N PHE A 363 -24.55 27.55 -1.02
CA PHE A 363 -25.20 28.07 -2.22
C PHE A 363 -24.97 27.19 -3.46
N ALA A 364 -23.92 26.35 -3.46
CA ALA A 364 -23.62 25.43 -4.54
C ALA A 364 -24.48 24.16 -4.49
N ASP A 365 -24.87 23.70 -3.30
CA ASP A 365 -25.68 22.50 -3.10
C ASP A 365 -27.19 22.74 -3.06
N SER A 366 -27.62 24.01 -2.93
CA SER A 366 -29.02 24.45 -3.04
C SER A 366 -29.26 25.41 -4.24
N PRO A 367 -28.87 25.05 -5.49
CA PRO A 367 -28.99 25.93 -6.65
C PRO A 367 -30.45 26.31 -6.96
N GLU A 368 -31.40 25.42 -6.65
CA GLU A 368 -32.84 25.65 -6.83
C GLU A 368 -33.38 26.78 -5.94
N GLU A 369 -32.87 26.97 -4.71
CA GLU A 369 -33.24 28.11 -3.85
C GLU A 369 -32.78 29.44 -4.46
N LEU A 370 -31.62 29.45 -5.13
CA LEU A 370 -31.08 30.64 -5.80
C LEU A 370 -31.77 30.93 -7.14
N GLU A 371 -32.19 29.88 -7.85
CA GLU A 371 -32.95 30.00 -9.10
C GLU A 371 -34.40 30.43 -8.88
N THR A 372 -35.05 29.96 -7.80
CA THR A 372 -36.45 30.25 -7.50
C THR A 372 -36.66 31.63 -6.86
N LEU A 373 -35.73 32.12 -6.04
CA LEU A 373 -35.90 33.40 -5.33
C LEU A 373 -35.39 34.63 -6.12
N GLY A 374 -34.40 34.47 -7.01
CA GLY A 374 -33.77 35.56 -7.76
C GLY A 374 -33.04 36.63 -6.92
N THR A 375 -33.28 36.67 -5.61
CA THR A 375 -32.76 37.62 -4.63
C THR A 375 -32.70 36.97 -3.24
N THR A 376 -31.57 37.08 -2.52
CA THR A 376 -31.43 36.62 -1.13
C THR A 376 -31.62 37.79 -0.17
N HIS A 377 -32.50 37.66 0.84
CA HIS A 377 -32.78 38.72 1.80
C HIS A 377 -32.03 38.51 3.12
N PHE A 378 -31.10 39.41 3.43
CA PHE A 378 -30.34 39.42 4.68
C PHE A 378 -30.86 40.51 5.61
N VAL A 379 -31.08 40.18 6.88
CA VAL A 379 -31.37 41.14 7.94
C VAL A 379 -30.21 41.16 8.92
N PHE A 380 -29.68 42.35 9.22
CA PHE A 380 -28.54 42.53 10.11
C PHE A 380 -28.96 42.96 11.52
N SER A 381 -28.07 42.76 12.50
CA SER A 381 -28.35 43.05 13.92
C SER A 381 -28.58 44.52 14.23
N ASP A 382 -28.15 45.43 13.34
CA ASP A 382 -28.39 46.87 13.44
C ASP A 382 -29.70 47.31 12.75
N GLY A 383 -30.48 46.35 12.21
CA GLY A 383 -31.72 46.59 11.51
C GLY A 383 -31.56 46.97 10.03
N GLU A 384 -30.34 47.05 9.50
CA GLU A 384 -30.15 47.20 8.05
C GLU A 384 -30.56 45.91 7.33
N GLU A 385 -31.03 46.04 6.09
CA GLU A 385 -31.42 44.91 5.24
C GLU A 385 -30.66 44.96 3.90
N LEU A 386 -30.34 43.79 3.35
CA LEU A 386 -29.77 43.64 2.01
C LEU A 386 -30.59 42.63 1.20
N HIS A 387 -31.06 43.07 0.04
CA HIS A 387 -31.61 42.20 -0.99
C HIS A 387 -30.52 41.88 -2.01
N ASP A 388 -29.77 40.82 -1.76
CA ASP A 388 -28.63 40.42 -2.56
C ASP A 388 -29.06 39.73 -3.86
N ARG A 389 -28.46 40.11 -5.00
CA ARG A 389 -28.73 39.49 -6.30
C ARG A 389 -27.50 38.70 -6.73
N PRO A 390 -27.48 37.37 -6.50
CA PRO A 390 -26.33 36.56 -6.83
C PRO A 390 -26.16 36.45 -8.35
N ILE A 391 -24.91 36.47 -8.81
CA ILE A 391 -24.57 36.49 -10.25
C ILE A 391 -24.00 35.14 -10.69
N PRO A 392 -24.19 34.70 -11.94
CA PRO A 392 -23.63 33.44 -12.42
C PRO A 392 -22.11 33.37 -12.23
N ARG A 393 -21.57 32.25 -11.75
CA ARG A 393 -20.14 32.05 -11.50
C ARG A 393 -19.25 32.40 -12.68
N ARG A 394 -19.64 32.10 -13.92
CA ARG A 394 -18.87 32.50 -15.12
C ARG A 394 -18.76 34.02 -15.24
N GLN A 395 -19.81 34.75 -14.89
CA GLN A 395 -19.78 36.21 -14.85
C GLN A 395 -18.92 36.71 -13.69
N PHE A 396 -19.00 36.07 -12.52
CA PHE A 396 -18.16 36.36 -11.36
C PHE A 396 -16.66 36.23 -11.70
N ILE A 397 -16.27 35.11 -12.33
CA ILE A 397 -14.91 34.85 -12.81
C ILE A 397 -14.49 35.87 -13.88
N ARG A 398 -15.34 36.16 -14.86
CA ARG A 398 -15.05 37.17 -15.92
C ARG A 398 -14.81 38.56 -15.38
N LYS A 399 -15.46 38.92 -14.27
CA LYS A 399 -15.23 40.21 -13.60
C LYS A 399 -13.92 40.26 -12.83
N GLY A 400 -13.17 39.15 -12.75
CA GLY A 400 -11.98 39.04 -11.91
C GLY A 400 -12.28 39.25 -10.43
N TRP A 401 -13.53 39.02 -10.01
CA TRP A 401 -13.91 39.20 -8.63
C TRP A 401 -13.29 38.08 -7.79
N THR A 402 -12.55 38.49 -6.78
CA THR A 402 -12.10 37.65 -5.68
C THR A 402 -12.83 38.16 -4.45
N PRO A 403 -13.69 37.38 -3.77
CA PRO A 403 -14.31 37.85 -2.55
C PRO A 403 -13.22 38.19 -1.54
N LYS A 404 -13.14 39.45 -1.12
CA LYS A 404 -12.10 39.98 -0.22
C LYS A 404 -12.65 40.10 1.20
N THR A 405 -11.77 39.90 2.16
CA THR A 405 -11.85 40.43 3.52
C THR A 405 -11.01 41.72 3.55
N THR A 406 -11.28 42.70 4.43
CA THR A 406 -10.43 43.91 4.52
C THR A 406 -9.06 43.64 5.14
N LEU A 407 -8.93 42.56 5.91
CA LEU A 407 -7.67 41.86 6.18
C LEU A 407 -7.82 40.50 5.52
N ASP A 408 -7.06 40.29 4.47
CA ASP A 408 -7.10 39.12 3.61
C ASP A 408 -7.19 37.82 4.44
N LEU A 409 -7.95 36.84 3.97
CA LEU A 409 -7.80 35.44 4.40
C LEU A 409 -6.39 34.92 4.06
N ASP A 410 -5.46 35.78 3.60
CA ASP A 410 -4.03 35.75 3.90
C ASP A 410 -3.66 35.55 5.37
N TYR A 411 -4.51 35.24 6.34
CA TYR A 411 -3.99 34.51 7.51
C TYR A 411 -3.65 33.06 7.13
N VAL A 412 -4.62 32.36 6.52
CA VAL A 412 -4.44 31.02 5.92
C VAL A 412 -3.42 31.11 4.77
N HIS A 413 -3.51 32.17 3.95
CA HIS A 413 -2.55 32.38 2.87
C HIS A 413 -1.19 32.94 3.34
N ARG A 414 -1.02 33.73 4.41
CA ARG A 414 0.31 34.21 4.90
C ARG A 414 1.14 33.08 5.46
N GLU A 415 0.57 32.18 6.26
CA GLU A 415 1.30 31.01 6.73
C GLU A 415 1.60 30.07 5.54
N TYR A 416 0.67 29.88 4.60
CA TYR A 416 0.97 29.20 3.32
C TYR A 416 2.07 29.90 2.48
N VAL A 417 2.15 31.24 2.54
CA VAL A 417 3.14 32.07 1.81
C VAL A 417 4.48 32.09 2.53
N LYS A 418 4.50 31.98 3.87
CA LYS A 418 5.71 31.89 4.71
C LYS A 418 6.58 30.69 4.33
N TYR A 419 5.94 29.61 3.86
CA TYR A 419 6.59 28.38 3.39
C TYR A 419 6.57 28.20 1.85
N ARG A 420 6.25 29.24 1.06
CA ARG A 420 6.19 29.11 -0.42
C ARG A 420 7.54 28.76 -1.06
N GLU A 421 8.63 29.25 -0.47
CA GLU A 421 9.98 29.08 -1.01
C GLU A 421 10.71 27.86 -0.45
N SER A 422 10.23 27.30 0.68
CA SER A 422 10.82 26.15 1.36
C SER A 422 9.76 25.40 2.17
N PRO A 423 9.75 24.04 2.16
CA PRO A 423 8.79 23.25 2.92
C PRO A 423 9.00 23.32 4.44
N TYR A 424 10.05 23.99 4.92
CA TYR A 424 10.34 24.21 6.33
C TYR A 424 11.01 25.57 6.60
N VAL A 425 10.94 26.03 7.85
CA VAL A 425 11.66 27.22 8.34
C VAL A 425 12.19 27.00 9.75
N PHE A 426 13.35 27.59 10.04
CA PHE A 426 13.85 27.74 11.41
C PHE A 426 14.13 29.21 11.70
N ASP A 427 13.67 29.69 12.86
CA ASP A 427 13.89 31.06 13.30
C ASP A 427 14.09 31.15 14.82
N ILE A 428 14.48 32.33 15.30
CA ILE A 428 14.63 32.67 16.71
C ILE A 428 13.50 33.62 17.07
N LEU A 429 12.60 33.20 17.95
CA LEU A 429 11.50 34.06 18.41
C LEU A 429 11.98 35.05 19.47
N ASN A 430 12.90 34.62 20.34
CA ASN A 430 13.53 35.42 21.37
C ASN A 430 14.79 34.71 21.92
N ASP A 431 15.42 35.28 22.94
CA ASP A 431 16.68 34.79 23.53
C ASP A 431 16.62 33.34 24.07
N SER A 432 15.43 32.77 24.31
CA SER A 432 15.28 31.41 24.85
C SER A 432 14.45 30.47 23.99
N THR A 433 13.81 30.95 22.91
CA THR A 433 12.85 30.15 22.14
C THR A 433 13.21 30.11 20.65
N ALA A 434 13.45 28.90 20.14
CA ALA A 434 13.54 28.62 18.72
C ALA A 434 12.15 28.31 18.12
N TYR A 435 12.00 28.53 16.81
CA TYR A 435 10.84 28.16 16.03
C TYR A 435 11.23 27.19 14.93
N PHE A 436 10.43 26.13 14.76
CA PHE A 436 10.53 25.18 13.68
C PHE A 436 9.16 25.03 13.01
N GLY A 437 9.01 25.52 11.79
CA GLY A 437 7.80 25.35 10.99
C GLY A 437 8.00 24.31 9.89
N LEU A 438 6.99 23.45 9.68
CA LEU A 438 7.02 22.42 8.63
C LEU A 438 5.66 22.36 7.92
N SER A 439 5.64 22.64 6.63
CA SER A 439 4.40 22.73 5.84
C SER A 439 4.00 21.42 5.15
N THR A 440 4.90 20.43 5.07
CA THR A 440 4.61 19.11 4.49
C THR A 440 5.61 18.04 4.97
N PHE A 441 5.17 16.78 4.98
CA PHE A 441 6.03 15.60 5.15
C PHE A 441 6.49 15.00 3.81
N VAL A 442 6.20 15.64 2.68
CA VAL A 442 6.75 15.26 1.37
C VAL A 442 8.11 15.94 1.22
N LEU A 443 9.15 15.28 1.73
CA LEU A 443 10.52 15.77 1.73
C LEU A 443 11.45 14.80 1.01
N ASP A 444 12.44 15.32 0.29
CA ASP A 444 13.56 14.54 -0.23
C ASP A 444 14.69 14.38 0.81
N ASP A 445 15.64 13.47 0.55
CA ASP A 445 16.75 13.20 1.47
C ASP A 445 17.62 14.45 1.76
N VAL A 446 17.78 15.36 0.79
CA VAL A 446 18.58 16.58 0.96
C VAL A 446 17.90 17.54 1.94
N GLN A 447 16.59 17.68 1.81
CA GLN A 447 15.77 18.48 2.71
C GLN A 447 15.78 17.91 4.13
N ILE A 448 15.75 16.57 4.28
CA ILE A 448 15.82 15.90 5.59
C ILE A 448 17.17 16.14 6.27
N GLU A 449 18.29 16.02 5.56
CA GLU A 449 19.62 16.32 6.12
C GLU A 449 19.74 17.80 6.53
N ALA A 450 19.19 18.72 5.72
CA ALA A 450 19.18 20.14 6.04
C ALA A 450 18.32 20.47 7.28
N LEU A 451 17.21 19.75 7.50
CA LEU A 451 16.44 19.80 8.74
C LEU A 451 17.29 19.32 9.92
N ALA A 452 18.01 18.20 9.78
CA ALA A 452 18.86 17.64 10.83
C ALA A 452 19.94 18.64 11.29
N ASP A 453 20.64 19.26 10.34
CA ASP A 453 21.62 20.32 10.59
C ASP A 453 20.99 21.53 11.30
N SER A 454 19.76 21.89 10.91
CA SER A 454 19.03 22.99 11.54
C SER A 454 18.64 22.65 12.98
N VAL A 455 18.06 21.48 13.25
CA VAL A 455 17.75 21.02 14.62
C VAL A 455 18.99 21.06 15.49
N LYS A 456 20.14 20.60 14.97
CA LYS A 456 21.42 20.66 15.68
C LYS A 456 21.82 22.08 16.01
N LYS A 457 21.73 23.00 15.05
CA LYS A 457 22.06 24.42 15.21
C LYS A 457 21.20 25.07 16.31
N TYR A 458 19.91 24.78 16.37
CA TYR A 458 18.96 25.38 17.33
C TYR A 458 18.82 24.57 18.64
N SER A 459 19.55 23.46 18.79
CA SER A 459 19.43 22.55 19.96
C SER A 459 19.79 23.15 21.32
N HIS A 460 20.50 24.27 21.34
CA HIS A 460 20.91 24.95 22.57
C HIS A 460 19.81 25.83 23.18
N TYR A 461 18.74 26.13 22.44
CA TYR A 461 17.60 26.86 22.98
C TYR A 461 16.80 25.96 23.94
N PRO A 462 16.41 26.45 25.13
CA PRO A 462 15.67 25.65 26.10
C PRO A 462 14.22 25.36 25.68
N TYR A 463 13.65 26.16 24.77
CA TYR A 463 12.29 26.01 24.26
C TYR A 463 12.29 25.99 22.73
N MET A 464 11.46 25.14 22.15
CA MET A 464 11.19 25.12 20.72
C MET A 464 9.69 25.04 20.48
N VAL A 465 9.20 25.97 19.67
CA VAL A 465 7.85 25.93 19.12
C VAL A 465 7.91 25.21 17.77
N ILE A 466 7.19 24.10 17.65
CA ILE A 466 7.06 23.33 16.41
C ILE A 466 5.70 23.65 15.80
N ASP A 467 5.65 24.18 14.60
CA ASP A 467 4.41 24.61 13.95
C ASP A 467 3.96 23.60 12.89
N MET A 468 2.90 22.84 13.19
CA MET A 468 2.30 21.83 12.31
C MET A 468 1.03 22.32 11.61
N ARG A 469 0.64 23.58 11.82
CA ARG A 469 -0.52 24.19 11.15
C ARG A 469 -0.27 24.27 9.65
N ASN A 470 -1.34 24.24 8.87
CA ASN A 470 -1.35 24.25 7.40
C ASN A 470 -0.59 23.10 6.73
N ASN A 471 -0.46 21.96 7.42
CA ASN A 471 0.27 20.79 6.93
C ASN A 471 -0.70 19.65 6.57
N ALA A 472 -0.80 19.36 5.27
CA ALA A 472 -1.66 18.31 4.74
C ALA A 472 -1.12 16.89 4.94
N GLY A 473 0.04 16.74 5.60
CA GLY A 473 0.73 15.48 5.78
C GLY A 473 1.76 15.19 4.70
N GLY A 474 1.97 13.90 4.40
CA GLY A 474 2.98 13.44 3.44
C GLY A 474 3.53 12.05 3.78
N ASN A 475 4.83 11.82 3.53
CA ASN A 475 5.45 10.51 3.72
C ASN A 475 5.59 10.16 5.22
N VAL A 476 5.03 9.02 5.61
CA VAL A 476 5.07 8.52 6.99
C VAL A 476 6.50 8.16 7.42
N GLU A 477 7.39 7.76 6.51
CA GLU A 477 8.79 7.43 6.84
C GLU A 477 9.59 8.63 7.35
N VAL A 478 9.20 9.85 6.94
CA VAL A 478 9.81 11.10 7.42
C VAL A 478 9.47 11.33 8.89
N ILE A 479 8.29 10.90 9.34
CA ILE A 479 7.84 11.04 10.73
C ILE A 479 8.81 10.33 11.67
N ASP A 480 9.23 9.10 11.34
CA ASP A 480 10.10 8.30 12.19
C ASP A 480 11.46 8.96 12.41
N ARG A 481 12.04 9.53 11.35
CA ARG A 481 13.31 10.29 11.43
C ARG A 481 13.16 11.51 12.33
N LEU A 482 12.12 12.32 12.12
CA LEU A 482 11.87 13.51 12.94
C LEU A 482 11.61 13.15 14.40
N LEU A 483 10.80 12.11 14.67
CA LEU A 483 10.54 11.64 16.03
C LEU A 483 11.81 11.19 16.73
N GLY A 484 12.75 10.57 16.01
CA GLY A 484 14.08 10.25 16.54
C GLY A 484 14.81 11.48 17.07
N TRP A 485 14.65 12.67 16.47
CA TRP A 485 15.30 13.89 16.94
C TRP A 485 14.63 14.55 18.15
N PHE A 486 13.34 14.28 18.38
CA PHE A 486 12.54 14.99 19.38
C PHE A 486 12.12 14.12 20.57
N LEU A 487 12.14 12.80 20.45
CA LEU A 487 11.89 11.89 21.58
C LEU A 487 13.08 11.86 22.54
N ASP A 488 12.80 11.74 23.83
CA ASP A 488 13.80 11.64 24.90
C ASP A 488 13.99 10.21 25.41
N LYS A 489 13.11 9.29 25.00
CA LYS A 489 13.12 7.86 25.32
C LYS A 489 12.47 7.07 24.16
N PRO A 490 12.64 5.74 24.11
CA PRO A 490 11.94 4.90 23.12
C PRO A 490 10.44 5.15 23.12
N SER A 491 9.84 5.21 21.94
CA SER A 491 8.41 5.44 21.81
C SER A 491 7.61 4.28 22.43
N VAL A 492 6.46 4.60 23.03
CA VAL A 492 5.52 3.58 23.51
C VAL A 492 4.98 2.78 22.31
N PRO A 493 4.97 1.42 22.36
CA PRO A 493 4.29 0.60 21.35
C PRO A 493 2.79 0.91 21.33
N LEU A 494 2.23 1.08 20.13
CA LEU A 494 0.84 1.53 19.98
C LEU A 494 -0.15 0.37 19.75
N ASP A 495 0.35 -0.85 19.48
CA ASP A 495 -0.43 -2.08 19.26
C ASP A 495 -1.43 -1.99 18.09
N GLY A 496 -1.11 -1.16 17.08
CA GLY A 496 -1.98 -0.91 15.94
C GLY A 496 -2.35 -2.16 15.13
N TYR A 497 -3.47 -2.10 14.43
CA TYR A 497 -4.01 -3.20 13.63
C TYR A 497 -4.94 -2.71 12.52
N ALA A 498 -5.12 -3.53 11.49
CA ALA A 498 -6.15 -3.34 10.48
C ALA A 498 -7.36 -4.25 10.76
N LYS A 499 -8.58 -3.79 10.47
CA LYS A 499 -9.84 -4.54 10.59
C LYS A 499 -10.69 -4.44 9.33
N VAL A 500 -11.30 -5.54 8.94
CA VAL A 500 -12.38 -5.63 7.95
C VAL A 500 -13.60 -6.34 8.55
N ASN A 501 -14.80 -6.07 8.02
CA ASN A 501 -16.01 -6.78 8.49
C ASN A 501 -16.10 -8.21 7.93
N LYS A 502 -15.68 -8.41 6.68
CA LYS A 502 -15.68 -9.70 5.98
C LYS A 502 -14.47 -9.81 5.06
N THR A 503 -14.04 -11.03 4.75
CA THR A 503 -12.96 -11.29 3.78
C THR A 503 -13.46 -11.49 2.35
N GLY A 504 -14.73 -11.85 2.17
CA GLY A 504 -15.45 -12.03 0.91
C GLY A 504 -16.95 -12.25 1.15
N GLY A 505 -17.74 -12.50 0.10
CA GLY A 505 -19.17 -12.81 0.26
C GLY A 505 -20.01 -11.59 0.70
N PHE A 506 -19.79 -10.45 0.05
CA PHE A 506 -20.52 -9.22 0.33
C PHE A 506 -21.79 -9.18 -0.54
N GLU A 507 -22.95 -9.15 0.11
CA GLU A 507 -24.24 -9.11 -0.57
C GLU A 507 -24.45 -7.79 -1.32
N CYS A 508 -23.95 -6.69 -0.77
CA CYS A 508 -23.99 -5.38 -1.43
C CYS A 508 -23.21 -5.34 -2.76
N PHE A 509 -22.26 -6.24 -3.01
CA PHE A 509 -21.46 -6.22 -4.24
C PHE A 509 -22.22 -6.63 -5.49
N LYS A 510 -23.44 -7.18 -5.38
CA LYS A 510 -24.35 -7.29 -6.54
C LYS A 510 -24.64 -5.94 -7.20
N TRP A 511 -24.47 -4.84 -6.46
CA TRP A 511 -24.62 -3.46 -6.93
C TRP A 511 -23.28 -2.75 -7.11
N SER A 512 -22.15 -3.44 -6.86
CA SER A 512 -20.82 -2.86 -7.01
C SER A 512 -20.45 -2.74 -8.49
N LEU A 513 -19.75 -1.65 -8.83
CA LEU A 513 -19.17 -1.44 -10.15
C LEU A 513 -17.78 -2.06 -10.31
N ASN A 514 -17.18 -2.54 -9.21
CA ASN A 514 -15.78 -2.92 -9.19
C ASN A 514 -15.46 -4.23 -8.46
N TYR A 515 -16.46 -4.91 -7.88
CA TYR A 515 -16.35 -6.24 -7.28
C TYR A 515 -17.60 -7.09 -7.57
N SER A 516 -17.43 -8.42 -7.55
CA SER A 516 -18.55 -9.38 -7.59
C SER A 516 -18.87 -9.91 -6.19
N ALA A 517 -20.10 -10.38 -5.98
CA ALA A 517 -20.58 -10.85 -4.67
C ALA A 517 -19.81 -12.07 -4.12
N ASP A 518 -19.26 -12.89 -5.00
CA ASP A 518 -18.51 -14.11 -4.70
C ASP A 518 -17.00 -13.91 -4.55
N MET A 519 -16.49 -12.69 -4.79
CA MET A 519 -15.06 -12.40 -4.72
C MET A 519 -14.54 -12.42 -3.27
N GLU A 520 -13.43 -13.14 -3.05
CA GLU A 520 -12.60 -13.00 -1.84
C GLU A 520 -11.58 -11.87 -2.04
N ILE A 521 -11.57 -10.88 -1.14
CA ILE A 521 -10.80 -9.63 -1.26
C ILE A 521 -9.73 -9.48 -0.18
N PHE A 522 -9.90 -10.12 0.98
CA PHE A 522 -9.00 -9.97 2.14
C PHE A 522 -8.53 -11.31 2.74
N PRO A 523 -7.88 -12.20 1.97
CA PRO A 523 -7.42 -13.51 2.48
C PRO A 523 -6.39 -13.41 3.61
N GLU A 524 -5.73 -12.26 3.77
CA GLU A 524 -4.72 -11.99 4.79
C GLU A 524 -5.29 -11.65 6.17
N PHE A 525 -6.60 -11.38 6.28
CA PHE A 525 -7.25 -11.01 7.53
C PHE A 525 -7.85 -12.24 8.22
N VAL A 526 -7.58 -12.41 9.52
CA VAL A 526 -8.00 -13.58 10.30
C VAL A 526 -8.92 -13.20 11.46
N PRO A 527 -9.87 -14.06 11.88
CA PRO A 527 -10.72 -13.76 13.02
C PRO A 527 -9.91 -13.80 14.34
N GLU A 528 -10.24 -12.90 15.27
CA GLU A 528 -9.69 -12.90 16.63
C GLU A 528 -10.77 -13.34 17.64
N GLU A 529 -10.40 -14.21 18.61
CA GLU A 529 -11.36 -14.74 19.58
C GLU A 529 -12.00 -13.63 20.42
N GLY A 530 -13.34 -13.61 20.46
CA GLY A 530 -14.10 -12.61 21.21
C GLY A 530 -14.20 -11.23 20.56
N LYS A 531 -13.68 -11.05 19.33
CA LYS A 531 -13.80 -9.82 18.56
C LYS A 531 -14.66 -10.01 17.31
N ASP A 532 -15.30 -8.94 16.88
CA ASP A 532 -16.07 -8.90 15.64
C ASP A 532 -15.17 -8.54 14.44
N GLY A 533 -15.46 -9.13 13.28
CA GLY A 533 -14.70 -8.95 12.04
C GLY A 533 -13.38 -9.73 11.99
N PHE A 534 -12.52 -9.34 11.06
CA PHE A 534 -11.25 -9.97 10.78
C PHE A 534 -10.13 -8.95 10.90
N TYR A 535 -8.99 -9.38 11.39
CA TYR A 535 -7.88 -8.53 11.81
C TYR A 535 -6.60 -8.92 11.09
N SER A 536 -5.76 -7.92 10.86
CA SER A 536 -4.37 -8.09 10.47
C SER A 536 -3.51 -7.25 11.41
N ARG A 537 -2.53 -7.87 12.06
CA ARG A 537 -1.61 -7.19 12.99
C ARG A 537 -0.22 -7.16 12.40
N GLY A 538 0.29 -5.95 12.16
CA GLY A 538 1.70 -5.71 11.91
C GLY A 538 2.48 -5.65 13.23
N GLU A 539 3.81 -5.72 13.16
CA GLU A 539 4.63 -5.44 14.34
C GLU A 539 4.66 -3.93 14.63
N SER A 540 4.36 -3.56 15.88
CA SER A 540 4.44 -2.17 16.33
C SER A 540 5.88 -1.66 16.27
N LYS A 541 6.12 -0.64 15.44
CA LYS A 541 7.43 0.01 15.32
C LYS A 541 7.71 0.85 16.57
N VAL A 542 8.83 0.59 17.24
CA VAL A 542 9.35 1.42 18.32
C VAL A 542 10.40 2.37 17.76
N ILE A 543 10.16 3.67 17.90
CA ILE A 543 11.07 4.71 17.45
C ILE A 543 12.01 5.06 18.60
N MET A 544 13.31 4.95 18.37
CA MET A 544 14.31 5.31 19.36
C MET A 544 14.78 6.75 19.14
N PRO A 545 15.12 7.47 20.23
CA PRO A 545 15.83 8.72 20.11
C PRO A 545 17.18 8.57 19.39
N ASP A 546 17.48 9.47 18.47
CA ASP A 546 18.77 9.54 17.79
C ASP A 546 19.86 9.92 18.81
N SER A 547 20.98 9.21 18.80
CA SER A 547 22.05 9.42 19.80
C SER A 547 23.01 10.55 19.48
N LEU A 548 23.01 11.05 18.23
CA LEU A 548 23.87 12.13 17.75
C LEU A 548 23.12 13.45 17.61
N LEU A 549 21.82 13.39 17.34
CA LEU A 549 20.94 14.52 17.14
C LEU A 549 19.65 14.35 17.95
N ASN A 550 19.66 14.82 19.20
CA ASN A 550 18.50 14.81 20.08
C ASN A 550 18.26 16.19 20.69
N TYR A 551 17.10 16.77 20.41
CA TYR A 551 16.63 17.98 21.06
C TYR A 551 15.99 17.65 22.42
N THR A 552 16.65 18.08 23.49
CA THR A 552 16.22 17.79 24.87
C THR A 552 15.43 18.92 25.54
N GLY A 553 15.24 20.06 24.86
CA GLY A 553 14.48 21.19 25.39
C GLY A 553 12.96 20.95 25.44
N LYS A 554 12.20 21.90 25.98
CA LYS A 554 10.73 21.82 26.03
C LYS A 554 10.12 22.09 24.64
N LEU A 555 9.08 21.34 24.30
CA LEU A 555 8.44 21.32 22.98
C LEU A 555 6.98 21.77 23.06
N TYR A 556 6.65 22.86 22.37
CA TYR A 556 5.28 23.35 22.21
C TYR A 556 4.90 23.17 20.76
N VAL A 557 3.92 22.30 20.48
CA VAL A 557 3.52 21.98 19.11
C VAL A 557 2.23 22.71 18.78
N LEU A 558 2.26 23.56 17.75
CA LEU A 558 1.07 24.26 17.28
C LEU A 558 0.31 23.36 16.32
N THR A 559 -0.97 23.13 16.61
CA THR A 559 -1.87 22.31 15.79
C THR A 559 -3.16 23.05 15.48
N ASP A 560 -3.79 22.70 14.37
CA ASP A 560 -5.13 23.18 14.03
C ASP A 560 -5.88 22.21 13.11
N GLU A 561 -7.09 22.59 12.73
CA GLU A 561 -7.97 21.85 11.80
C GLU A 561 -7.41 21.66 10.38
N THR A 562 -6.26 22.25 10.07
CA THR A 562 -5.56 22.07 8.80
C THR A 562 -4.37 21.13 8.93
N SER A 563 -4.09 20.64 10.14
CA SER A 563 -3.13 19.57 10.42
C SER A 563 -3.79 18.22 10.08
N VAL A 564 -3.32 17.56 9.03
CA VAL A 564 -3.92 16.34 8.46
C VAL A 564 -2.90 15.20 8.40
N SER A 565 -3.36 13.95 8.55
CA SER A 565 -2.57 12.74 8.32
C SER A 565 -1.26 12.73 9.13
N ALA A 566 -0.09 12.72 8.48
CA ALA A 566 1.22 12.78 9.13
C ALA A 566 1.37 13.95 10.13
N ALA A 567 0.73 15.09 9.85
CA ALA A 567 0.70 16.26 10.73
C ALA A 567 -0.20 16.09 11.97
N THR A 568 -1.04 15.06 11.99
CA THR A 568 -1.70 14.55 13.21
C THR A 568 -0.80 13.54 13.91
N ILE A 569 -0.23 12.58 13.18
CA ILE A 569 0.52 11.44 13.74
C ILE A 569 1.79 11.89 14.47
N PHE A 570 2.54 12.86 13.91
CA PHE A 570 3.75 13.38 14.54
C PHE A 570 3.51 14.00 15.93
N PRO A 571 2.65 15.03 16.09
CA PRO A 571 2.34 15.57 17.42
C PRO A 571 1.63 14.54 18.31
N ALA A 572 0.78 13.68 17.74
CA ALA A 572 0.12 12.61 18.48
C ALA A 572 1.13 11.70 19.16
N THR A 573 2.19 11.31 18.45
CA THR A 573 3.23 10.44 18.99
C THR A 573 4.03 11.14 20.09
N LEU A 574 4.33 12.43 19.95
CA LEU A 574 4.99 13.21 21.01
C LEU A 574 4.11 13.33 22.27
N VAL A 575 2.80 13.57 22.10
CA VAL A 575 1.83 13.62 23.21
C VAL A 575 1.72 12.25 23.89
N ARG A 576 1.57 11.18 23.11
CA ARG A 576 1.48 9.79 23.59
C ARG A 576 2.67 9.36 24.45
N ASN A 577 3.85 9.91 24.14
CA ASN A 577 5.10 9.69 24.88
C ASN A 577 5.32 10.65 26.05
N HIS A 578 4.37 11.57 26.29
CA HIS A 578 4.45 12.63 27.29
C HIS A 578 5.69 13.52 27.08
N ARG A 579 5.97 13.89 25.82
CA ARG A 579 7.18 14.60 25.41
C ARG A 579 6.94 16.08 25.08
N ALA A 580 5.76 16.42 24.57
CA ALA A 580 5.39 17.77 24.13
C ALA A 580 3.97 18.13 24.58
N VAL A 581 3.70 19.44 24.65
CA VAL A 581 2.32 19.97 24.77
C VAL A 581 1.86 20.50 23.42
N THR A 582 0.57 20.39 23.16
CA THR A 582 -0.09 20.92 21.96
C THR A 582 -0.85 22.20 22.29
N VAL A 583 -0.75 23.20 21.42
CA VAL A 583 -1.39 24.52 21.57
C VAL A 583 -2.15 24.83 20.29
N GLY A 584 -3.39 25.28 20.38
CA GLY A 584 -4.19 25.64 19.21
C GLY A 584 -5.50 24.88 19.15
N ARG A 585 -5.77 24.16 18.07
CA ARG A 585 -7.06 23.48 17.80
C ARG A 585 -6.87 22.01 17.50
N GLU A 586 -8.00 21.31 17.51
CA GLU A 586 -8.07 19.89 17.18
C GLU A 586 -7.62 19.64 15.74
N THR A 587 -6.81 18.61 15.52
CA THR A 587 -6.40 18.21 14.17
C THR A 587 -7.55 17.63 13.35
N ARG A 588 -7.43 17.61 12.02
CA ARG A 588 -8.51 17.09 11.16
C ARG A 588 -8.58 15.57 11.10
N SER A 589 -7.43 14.90 11.01
CA SER A 589 -7.40 13.44 10.96
C SER A 589 -7.59 12.85 12.36
N GLY A 590 -8.24 11.69 12.42
CA GLY A 590 -8.46 10.96 13.66
C GLY A 590 -7.14 10.52 14.31
N TYR A 591 -7.04 10.64 15.63
CA TYR A 591 -5.87 10.19 16.40
C TYR A 591 -5.78 8.66 16.43
N HIS A 592 -6.88 7.99 16.75
CA HIS A 592 -6.89 6.55 17.03
C HIS A 592 -6.91 5.68 15.79
N PHE A 593 -7.69 6.07 14.78
CA PHE A 593 -7.94 5.23 13.63
C PHE A 593 -8.36 6.08 12.42
N MET A 594 -8.28 5.46 11.25
CA MET A 594 -8.94 5.91 10.03
C MET A 594 -9.71 4.74 9.39
N THR A 595 -10.69 5.05 8.54
CA THR A 595 -11.27 4.05 7.64
C THR A 595 -10.93 4.44 6.21
N ALA A 596 -10.07 3.66 5.57
CA ALA A 596 -9.52 3.97 4.26
C ALA A 596 -9.12 2.66 3.59
N LEU A 597 -8.53 2.74 2.39
CA LEU A 597 -7.94 1.59 1.67
C LEU A 597 -8.97 0.53 1.22
N ARG A 598 -8.87 0.13 -0.05
CA ARG A 598 -9.83 -0.75 -0.75
C ARG A 598 -11.26 -0.18 -0.71
N PHE A 599 -11.84 0.02 -1.89
CA PHE A 599 -13.09 0.77 -2.02
C PHE A 599 -14.11 -0.02 -2.81
N ALA A 600 -15.34 -0.09 -2.34
CA ALA A 600 -16.48 -0.57 -3.13
C ALA A 600 -17.27 0.63 -3.67
N ASP A 601 -17.46 0.71 -4.98
CA ASP A 601 -18.30 1.72 -5.64
C ASP A 601 -19.69 1.11 -5.87
N ILE A 602 -20.63 1.34 -4.95
CA ILE A 602 -21.99 0.77 -4.96
C ILE A 602 -22.93 1.68 -5.75
N ARG A 603 -23.49 1.19 -6.86
CA ARG A 603 -24.45 1.91 -7.69
C ARG A 603 -25.89 1.60 -7.29
N LEU A 604 -26.63 2.63 -6.89
CA LEU A 604 -28.04 2.52 -6.56
C LEU A 604 -28.88 2.36 -7.85
N PRO A 605 -29.76 1.35 -7.94
CA PRO A 605 -30.36 0.92 -9.21
C PRO A 605 -31.37 1.92 -9.81
N ASN A 606 -32.16 2.62 -8.99
CA ASN A 606 -33.22 3.50 -9.48
C ASN A 606 -32.77 4.95 -9.71
N SER A 607 -31.86 5.45 -8.86
CA SER A 607 -31.29 6.81 -8.92
C SER A 607 -29.98 6.88 -9.72
N GLY A 608 -29.27 5.75 -9.86
CA GLY A 608 -27.96 5.68 -10.51
C GLY A 608 -26.82 6.31 -9.71
N ILE A 609 -27.10 6.86 -8.52
CA ILE A 609 -26.07 7.43 -7.64
C ILE A 609 -25.09 6.34 -7.23
N VAL A 610 -23.79 6.65 -7.23
CA VAL A 610 -22.71 5.74 -6.85
C VAL A 610 -22.14 6.19 -5.51
N VAL A 611 -22.14 5.30 -4.52
CA VAL A 611 -21.55 5.54 -3.20
C VAL A 611 -20.28 4.71 -3.07
N ARG A 612 -19.15 5.39 -2.91
CA ARG A 612 -17.84 4.80 -2.62
C ARG A 612 -17.72 4.55 -1.12
N ILE A 613 -17.50 3.29 -0.73
CA ILE A 613 -17.36 2.85 0.65
C ILE A 613 -15.94 2.31 0.87
N PRO A 614 -15.14 2.85 1.82
CA PRO A 614 -13.87 2.26 2.22
C PRO A 614 -14.10 0.98 3.04
N LEU A 615 -13.26 -0.03 2.85
CA LEU A 615 -13.48 -1.38 3.38
C LEU A 615 -12.53 -1.77 4.53
N VAL A 616 -11.47 -1.00 4.79
CA VAL A 616 -10.48 -1.30 5.82
C VAL A 616 -10.45 -0.21 6.89
N LYS A 617 -10.48 -0.61 8.16
CA LYS A 617 -10.21 0.27 9.31
C LYS A 617 -8.76 0.06 9.75
N GLU A 618 -7.97 1.11 9.81
CA GLU A 618 -6.60 1.10 10.34
C GLU A 618 -6.60 1.77 11.72
N VAL A 619 -6.17 1.05 12.75
CA VAL A 619 -6.04 1.55 14.13
C VAL A 619 -4.58 1.81 14.42
N PHE A 620 -4.25 3.04 14.78
CA PHE A 620 -2.89 3.51 15.07
C PHE A 620 -2.50 3.32 16.53
N ASP A 621 -3.41 3.58 17.47
CA ASP A 621 -3.20 3.42 18.92
C ASP A 621 -4.50 2.92 19.58
N GLU A 622 -4.43 1.76 20.26
CA GLU A 622 -5.57 1.21 20.98
C GLU A 622 -5.89 1.95 22.31
N THR A 623 -4.99 2.79 22.82
CA THR A 623 -5.11 3.41 24.15
C THR A 623 -6.01 4.66 24.16
N VAL A 624 -7.30 4.48 24.39
CA VAL A 624 -8.27 5.58 24.51
C VAL A 624 -8.26 6.19 25.91
N THR A 625 -8.26 7.52 26.00
CA THR A 625 -8.28 8.27 27.27
C THR A 625 -9.22 9.49 27.17
N GLU A 626 -9.51 10.18 28.27
CA GLU A 626 -10.23 11.47 28.20
C GLU A 626 -9.45 12.53 27.40
N ARG A 627 -8.11 12.44 27.37
CA ARG A 627 -7.23 13.34 26.62
C ARG A 627 -7.20 13.04 25.13
N THR A 628 -7.33 11.76 24.77
CA THR A 628 -7.35 11.22 23.41
C THR A 628 -8.61 10.34 23.28
N PRO A 629 -9.79 10.95 23.11
CA PRO A 629 -11.01 10.19 22.93
C PRO A 629 -11.05 9.52 21.53
N ALA A 630 -11.63 8.32 21.46
CA ALA A 630 -11.85 7.63 20.20
C ALA A 630 -12.75 8.47 19.27
N GLY A 631 -12.46 8.41 17.97
CA GLY A 631 -13.26 9.11 16.97
C GLY A 631 -13.09 10.64 16.95
N ARG A 632 -11.97 11.15 17.49
CA ARG A 632 -11.62 12.58 17.45
C ARG A 632 -10.22 12.78 16.90
N GLY A 633 -9.91 14.00 16.47
CA GLY A 633 -8.55 14.39 16.15
C GLY A 633 -7.70 14.51 17.41
N LEU A 634 -6.42 14.86 17.26
CA LEU A 634 -5.59 15.20 18.41
C LEU A 634 -6.07 16.52 19.00
N LEU A 635 -6.69 16.45 20.18
CA LEU A 635 -7.10 17.65 20.93
C LEU A 635 -5.85 18.43 21.40
N PRO A 636 -5.90 19.76 21.48
CA PRO A 636 -4.82 20.56 22.05
C PRO A 636 -4.82 20.49 23.59
N ASP A 637 -3.65 20.48 24.22
CA ASP A 637 -3.51 20.62 25.70
C ASP A 637 -3.93 22.03 26.15
N TYR A 638 -3.63 23.03 25.32
CA TYR A 638 -4.01 24.43 25.51
C TYR A 638 -4.85 24.90 24.33
N PRO A 639 -6.19 24.76 24.39
CA PRO A 639 -7.09 25.12 23.29
C PRO A 639 -7.15 26.64 23.07
N VAL A 640 -7.05 27.05 21.81
CA VAL A 640 -7.24 28.42 21.31
C VAL A 640 -8.34 28.40 20.25
N PRO A 641 -9.62 28.59 20.62
CA PRO A 641 -10.73 28.50 19.67
C PRO A 641 -10.66 29.59 18.60
N LEU A 642 -11.24 29.34 17.43
CA LEU A 642 -11.35 30.33 16.37
C LEU A 642 -12.19 31.51 16.86
N SER A 643 -11.61 32.71 16.82
CA SER A 643 -12.24 33.91 17.40
C SER A 643 -12.54 34.98 16.36
N TYR A 644 -13.50 35.86 16.67
CA TYR A 644 -13.76 37.05 15.87
C TYR A 644 -12.52 37.94 15.73
N GLU A 645 -11.73 38.03 16.80
CA GLU A 645 -10.50 38.82 16.83
C GLU A 645 -9.48 38.31 15.82
N GLU A 646 -9.21 37.01 15.81
CA GLU A 646 -8.31 36.36 14.84
C GLU A 646 -8.74 36.60 13.38
N VAL A 647 -10.04 36.52 13.11
CA VAL A 647 -10.57 36.63 11.74
C VAL A 647 -10.56 38.06 11.22
N PHE A 648 -10.73 39.07 12.08
CA PHE A 648 -11.00 40.45 11.62
C PHE A 648 -10.09 41.54 12.16
N THR A 649 -9.47 41.37 13.32
CA THR A 649 -8.78 42.47 14.02
C THR A 649 -7.36 42.14 14.46
N ALA A 650 -6.98 40.87 14.54
CA ALA A 650 -5.65 40.46 14.97
C ALA A 650 -4.58 40.90 13.95
N GLU A 651 -3.57 41.59 14.44
CA GLU A 651 -2.38 41.95 13.66
C GLU A 651 -1.29 40.88 13.74
N ASN A 652 -1.32 40.05 14.80
CA ASN A 652 -0.34 39.02 15.13
C ASN A 652 -0.97 37.61 15.21
N ASP A 653 -0.12 36.58 15.27
CA ASP A 653 -0.50 35.18 15.39
C ASP A 653 -0.90 34.81 16.84
N ILE A 654 -2.21 34.75 17.09
CA ILE A 654 -2.77 34.51 18.44
C ILE A 654 -2.36 33.16 19.02
N VAL A 655 -2.24 32.11 18.19
CA VAL A 655 -1.89 30.76 18.66
C VAL A 655 -0.41 30.73 19.08
N LEU A 656 0.45 31.35 18.28
CA LEU A 656 1.88 31.49 18.61
C LEU A 656 2.09 32.38 19.84
N GLU A 657 1.40 33.52 19.93
CA GLU A 657 1.44 34.40 21.11
C GLU A 657 1.02 33.65 22.37
N HIS A 658 -0.06 32.86 22.30
CA HIS A 658 -0.48 32.06 23.44
C HIS A 658 0.58 31.02 23.85
N ALA A 659 1.26 30.39 22.90
CA ALA A 659 2.36 29.47 23.21
C ALA A 659 3.54 30.18 23.88
N LEU A 660 3.86 31.41 23.47
CA LEU A 660 4.90 32.24 24.08
C LEU A 660 4.52 32.69 25.50
N ASP A 661 3.26 33.02 25.75
CA ASP A 661 2.75 33.32 27.09
C ASP A 661 2.87 32.10 28.01
N LEU A 662 2.51 30.90 27.54
CA LEU A 662 2.68 29.66 28.29
C LEU A 662 4.15 29.39 28.65
N ILE A 663 5.07 29.66 27.73
CA ILE A 663 6.53 29.57 27.97
C ILE A 663 6.94 30.57 29.06
N ALA A 664 6.50 31.83 28.96
CA ALA A 664 6.82 32.88 29.93
C ALA A 664 6.25 32.60 31.33
N GLU A 665 5.07 32.01 31.40
CA GLU A 665 4.41 31.56 32.64
C GLU A 665 5.02 30.26 33.20
N GLY A 666 5.87 29.57 32.43
CA GLY A 666 6.46 28.28 32.79
C GLY A 666 5.50 27.09 32.73
N ARG A 667 4.35 27.24 32.06
CA ARG A 667 3.32 26.20 31.91
C ARG A 667 3.70 25.21 30.82
N TYR A 668 3.72 23.93 31.16
CA TYR A 668 4.12 22.82 30.29
C TYR A 668 3.34 21.55 30.64
N LEU A 669 3.91 20.36 30.42
CA LEU A 669 3.34 19.06 30.77
C LEU A 669 2.81 19.03 32.22
N GLY A 670 1.56 18.59 32.37
CA GLY A 670 0.94 18.22 33.65
C GLY A 670 1.14 16.74 33.96
N ASP A 671 0.16 16.12 34.63
CA ASP A 671 0.18 14.67 34.86
C ASP A 671 0.12 13.89 33.53
N ASN A 672 0.73 12.70 33.50
CA ASN A 672 0.73 11.85 32.30
C ASN A 672 -0.66 11.17 32.13
N PRO A 673 -1.46 11.56 31.12
CA PRO A 673 -2.82 11.04 30.94
C PRO A 673 -2.86 9.57 30.51
N PHE A 674 -1.71 9.01 30.08
CA PHE A 674 -1.60 7.63 29.65
C PHE A 674 -1.09 6.69 30.75
N ALA A 675 -0.66 7.22 31.90
CA ALA A 675 0.05 6.44 32.92
C ALA A 675 -0.75 5.24 33.45
N GLU A 676 -2.05 5.41 33.69
CA GLU A 676 -2.92 4.33 34.17
C GLU A 676 -3.16 3.28 33.09
N ALA A 677 -3.43 3.70 31.86
CA ALA A 677 -3.65 2.79 30.74
C ALA A 677 -2.38 1.98 30.41
N ASP A 678 -1.22 2.63 30.43
CA ASP A 678 0.08 1.99 30.24
C ASP A 678 0.40 1.02 31.39
N ALA A 679 0.08 1.39 32.64
CA ALA A 679 0.23 0.50 33.78
C ALA A 679 -0.69 -0.74 33.67
N LEU A 680 -1.95 -0.57 33.27
CA LEU A 680 -2.90 -1.66 33.06
C LEU A 680 -2.48 -2.58 31.90
N LYS A 681 -1.97 -2.03 30.79
CA LYS A 681 -1.37 -2.80 29.70
C LYS A 681 -0.14 -3.57 30.18
N ALA A 682 0.73 -2.92 30.95
CA ALA A 682 1.90 -3.56 31.56
C ALA A 682 1.51 -4.64 32.59
N GLU A 683 0.38 -4.52 33.29
CA GLU A 683 -0.15 -5.55 34.20
C GLU A 683 -0.77 -6.74 33.45
N LYS A 684 -1.53 -6.49 32.38
CA LYS A 684 -2.10 -7.56 31.53
C LYS A 684 -1.03 -8.32 30.74
N GLY A 685 0.01 -7.63 30.26
CA GLY A 685 1.20 -8.26 29.65
C GLY A 685 2.22 -8.77 30.68
N GLY A 686 2.17 -8.26 31.92
CA GLY A 686 3.21 -8.43 32.94
C GLY A 686 2.72 -8.98 34.27
N GLY A 687 1.64 -9.77 34.29
CA GLY A 687 1.20 -10.56 35.45
C GLY A 687 2.25 -11.52 36.04
N ARG A 688 3.45 -11.59 35.43
CA ARG A 688 4.64 -12.29 35.96
C ARG A 688 5.74 -11.36 36.51
N THR A 689 5.69 -10.06 36.26
CA THR A 689 6.83 -9.14 36.49
C THR A 689 6.63 -8.24 37.72
N LEU A 690 5.42 -7.73 37.95
CA LEU A 690 5.16 -6.79 39.05
C LEU A 690 5.24 -7.45 40.45
N VAL A 691 4.81 -8.71 40.57
CA VAL A 691 4.92 -9.50 41.81
C VAL A 691 6.40 -9.77 42.16
N VAL A 692 7.27 -9.88 41.16
CA VAL A 692 8.72 -10.11 41.33
C VAL A 692 9.43 -8.84 41.80
N VAL A 693 9.04 -7.66 41.31
CA VAL A 693 9.64 -6.37 41.72
C VAL A 693 9.27 -6.00 43.15
N ILE A 694 8.01 -6.21 43.55
CA ILE A 694 7.56 -5.96 44.95
C ILE A 694 8.20 -6.97 45.92
N ALA A 695 8.33 -8.23 45.52
CA ALA A 695 9.05 -9.24 46.30
C ALA A 695 10.56 -8.94 46.41
N ALA A 696 11.19 -8.48 45.33
CA ALA A 696 12.61 -8.10 45.32
C ALA A 696 12.89 -6.87 46.20
N ALA A 697 11.98 -5.88 46.23
CA ALA A 697 12.08 -4.71 47.10
C ALA A 697 11.94 -5.08 48.58
N ALA A 698 11.01 -6.00 48.92
CA ALA A 698 10.83 -6.51 50.28
C ALA A 698 12.04 -7.34 50.76
N VAL A 699 12.64 -8.14 49.87
CA VAL A 699 13.86 -8.91 50.16
C VAL A 699 15.08 -7.99 50.29
N CYS A 700 15.20 -6.94 49.48
CA CYS A 700 16.26 -5.93 49.62
C CYS A 700 16.19 -5.21 50.97
N LEU A 701 14.99 -4.83 51.43
CA LEU A 701 14.79 -4.23 52.76
C LEU A 701 15.14 -5.20 53.90
N ALA A 702 14.82 -6.49 53.76
CA ALA A 702 15.16 -7.51 54.74
C ALA A 702 16.68 -7.82 54.78
N VAL A 703 17.35 -7.82 53.63
CA VAL A 703 18.81 -8.02 53.53
C VAL A 703 19.58 -6.79 54.03
N LEU A 704 19.12 -5.58 53.73
CA LEU A 704 19.68 -4.34 54.28
C LEU A 704 19.56 -4.31 55.81
N ALA A 705 18.41 -4.72 56.37
CA ALA A 705 18.23 -4.86 57.81
C ALA A 705 19.17 -5.92 58.42
N ALA A 706 19.35 -7.07 57.76
CA ALA A 706 20.23 -8.14 58.23
C ALA A 706 21.73 -7.78 58.14
N VAL A 707 22.15 -7.02 57.13
CA VAL A 707 23.52 -6.53 56.96
C VAL A 707 23.82 -5.40 57.96
N PHE A 708 22.85 -4.52 58.23
CA PHE A 708 22.97 -3.48 59.26
C PHE A 708 23.07 -4.06 60.68
N LEU A 709 22.36 -5.17 60.95
CA LEU A 709 22.43 -5.90 62.21
C LEU A 709 23.74 -6.72 62.38
N ARG A 710 24.39 -7.15 61.28
CA ARG A 710 25.65 -7.92 61.33
C ARG A 710 26.93 -7.08 61.33
N ARG A 711 26.92 -5.83 60.85
CA ARG A 711 28.13 -4.97 60.74
C ARG A 711 28.31 -3.98 61.90
N ARG A 712 28.18 -4.47 63.14
CA ARG A 712 28.58 -3.69 64.33
C ARG A 712 30.06 -3.80 64.71
N LYS A 713 30.90 -4.48 63.92
CA LYS A 713 32.34 -4.59 64.18
C LYS A 713 33.17 -4.50 62.90
N ASN A 714 34.09 -3.53 62.91
CA ASN A 714 35.28 -3.34 62.08
C ASN A 714 35.08 -2.66 60.71
N LEU A 715 35.41 -1.36 60.69
CA LEU A 715 35.64 -0.54 59.50
C LEU A 715 37.14 -0.20 59.42
N SER A 716 37.81 -0.61 58.34
CA SER A 716 38.95 0.10 57.75
C SER A 716 39.29 -0.51 56.39
N GLY A 717 39.35 0.32 55.33
CA GLY A 717 39.97 -0.06 54.06
C GLY A 717 39.05 0.08 52.84
N THR A 718 39.20 1.18 52.12
CA THR A 718 38.67 1.49 50.80
C THR A 718 39.20 0.52 49.73
N ALA A 719 38.46 -0.55 49.44
CA ALA A 719 38.62 -1.36 48.20
C ALA A 719 37.40 -2.25 47.85
N GLY A 720 36.31 -2.24 48.64
CA GLY A 720 35.24 -3.25 48.55
C GLY A 720 33.97 -2.86 47.78
N ILE A 721 33.88 -1.65 47.21
CA ILE A 721 32.61 -1.15 46.63
C ILE A 721 32.52 -1.40 45.11
N MET A 722 33.65 -1.62 44.42
CA MET A 722 33.66 -1.84 42.97
C MET A 722 33.36 -3.30 42.54
N LEU A 723 33.26 -4.23 43.50
CA LEU A 723 33.07 -5.67 43.24
C LEU A 723 31.65 -6.20 43.54
N LEU A 724 30.71 -5.33 43.97
CA LEU A 724 29.33 -5.74 44.25
C LEU A 724 28.32 -5.39 43.14
N CYS A 725 28.70 -4.62 42.12
CA CYS A 725 27.85 -4.36 40.96
C CYS A 725 27.92 -5.46 39.87
N LEU A 726 28.80 -6.45 40.00
CA LEU A 726 28.96 -7.53 39.01
C LEU A 726 28.29 -8.87 39.38
N ALA A 727 27.51 -8.92 40.45
CA ALA A 727 26.83 -10.15 40.92
C ALA A 727 25.29 -10.07 40.85
N LEU A 728 24.74 -9.14 40.06
CA LEU A 728 23.30 -8.90 39.89
C LEU A 728 22.65 -9.67 38.73
N LEU A 729 23.22 -10.78 38.28
CA LEU A 729 22.64 -11.66 37.24
C LEU A 729 22.70 -13.12 37.66
N LEU A 730 21.95 -13.50 38.69
CA LEU A 730 21.61 -14.90 38.95
C LEU A 730 20.10 -15.00 39.17
N PRO A 731 19.34 -15.72 38.32
CA PRO A 731 17.94 -16.02 38.57
C PRO A 731 17.86 -17.07 39.68
N LEU A 732 17.16 -16.75 40.77
CA LEU A 732 16.78 -17.75 41.78
C LEU A 732 15.49 -18.45 41.34
N ALA A 733 15.59 -19.77 41.27
CA ALA A 733 14.59 -20.70 40.80
C ALA A 733 13.48 -21.00 41.83
N GLY A 734 12.30 -21.34 41.29
CA GLY A 734 11.23 -22.13 41.95
C GLY A 734 9.84 -21.51 41.78
N CYS A 735 8.84 -22.10 41.12
CA CYS A 735 8.66 -23.44 40.57
C CYS A 735 7.60 -23.42 39.45
N SER A 736 7.97 -23.84 38.23
CA SER A 736 7.17 -24.72 37.36
C SER A 736 7.99 -25.10 36.11
N GLY A 737 8.79 -26.17 36.23
CA GLY A 737 9.69 -26.64 35.16
C GLY A 737 10.93 -25.75 35.02
N ASN A 738 12.13 -26.26 35.32
CA ASN A 738 13.33 -25.43 35.40
C ASN A 738 13.86 -25.09 33.99
N LYS A 739 13.23 -24.12 33.30
CA LYS A 739 13.70 -23.59 32.01
C LYS A 739 14.94 -22.73 32.24
N GLY A 740 16.06 -23.08 31.62
CA GLY A 740 17.26 -22.24 31.65
C GLY A 740 17.15 -21.14 30.58
N VAL A 741 17.41 -19.89 30.94
CA VAL A 741 17.40 -18.77 29.97
C VAL A 741 18.72 -18.76 29.21
N TYR A 742 18.67 -18.85 27.89
CA TYR A 742 19.80 -18.58 27.02
C TYR A 742 19.88 -17.08 26.70
N THR A 743 21.07 -16.49 26.75
CA THR A 743 21.27 -15.06 26.54
C THR A 743 22.29 -14.80 25.44
N VAL A 744 22.00 -13.85 24.56
CA VAL A 744 22.90 -13.35 23.53
C VAL A 744 23.27 -11.91 23.87
N ASN A 745 24.56 -11.64 24.09
CA ASN A 745 25.06 -10.30 24.35
C ASN A 745 25.88 -9.81 23.14
N GLY A 746 25.38 -8.79 22.47
CA GLY A 746 26.00 -8.18 21.31
C GLY A 746 26.83 -6.94 21.65
N ASN A 747 27.99 -6.84 21.01
CA ASN A 747 28.82 -5.63 20.99
C ASN A 747 29.48 -5.49 19.60
N VAL A 748 28.81 -4.77 18.71
CA VAL A 748 29.23 -4.53 17.33
C VAL A 748 29.39 -3.03 17.16
N ARG A 749 30.65 -2.56 17.10
CA ARG A 749 30.97 -1.12 17.18
C ARG A 749 30.35 -0.28 16.06
N THR A 750 30.12 -0.86 14.90
CA THR A 750 29.61 -0.17 13.70
C THR A 750 28.10 -0.25 13.53
N LEU A 751 27.41 -0.97 14.44
CA LEU A 751 25.98 -1.19 14.35
C LEU A 751 25.24 0.12 14.66
N PRO A 752 24.44 0.68 13.72
CA PRO A 752 23.68 1.91 13.94
C PRO A 752 22.73 1.76 15.12
N ASP A 753 22.41 2.84 15.82
CA ASP A 753 21.41 2.81 16.88
C ASP A 753 20.02 2.54 16.29
N SER A 754 19.17 1.87 17.06
CA SER A 754 17.83 1.43 16.63
C SER A 754 17.84 0.32 15.58
N THR A 755 18.98 -0.30 15.30
CA THR A 755 18.98 -1.50 14.45
C THR A 755 18.20 -2.60 15.17
N CYS A 756 17.09 -3.01 14.58
CA CYS A 756 16.22 -4.09 15.01
C CYS A 756 16.92 -5.43 14.74
N LEU A 757 17.13 -6.18 15.81
CA LEU A 757 17.67 -7.54 15.80
C LEU A 757 16.63 -8.50 16.35
N LEU A 758 16.42 -9.58 15.62
CA LEU A 758 15.37 -10.56 15.89
C LEU A 758 16.02 -11.91 16.14
N LEU A 759 15.70 -12.53 17.27
CA LEU A 759 16.12 -13.89 17.61
C LEU A 759 14.97 -14.86 17.32
N TYR A 760 15.16 -15.73 16.34
CA TYR A 760 14.24 -16.79 15.99
C TYR A 760 14.72 -18.14 16.50
N ARG A 761 13.77 -19.02 16.80
CA ARG A 761 13.99 -20.44 17.03
C ARG A 761 13.44 -21.22 15.86
N LEU A 762 14.21 -22.21 15.40
CA LEU A 762 13.71 -23.19 14.44
C LEU A 762 12.78 -24.18 15.18
N THR A 763 11.53 -24.28 14.75
CA THR A 763 10.54 -25.21 15.30
C THR A 763 10.65 -26.59 14.64
N ASP A 764 10.08 -27.61 15.28
CA ASP A 764 10.20 -29.02 14.83
C ASP A 764 9.56 -29.27 13.44
N ASP A 765 8.66 -28.38 13.01
CA ASP A 765 8.03 -28.35 11.69
C ASP A 765 8.82 -27.53 10.65
N GLY A 766 10.03 -27.05 11.01
CA GLY A 766 10.96 -26.37 10.12
C GLY A 766 10.74 -24.86 9.96
N TYR A 767 9.78 -24.27 10.68
CA TYR A 767 9.52 -22.82 10.60
C TYR A 767 10.38 -22.02 11.59
N LEU A 768 10.58 -20.74 11.28
CA LEU A 768 11.22 -19.80 12.20
C LEU A 768 10.15 -19.10 13.04
N SER A 769 10.21 -19.29 14.36
CA SER A 769 9.35 -18.60 15.31
C SER A 769 10.15 -17.51 16.03
N ALA A 770 9.69 -16.26 15.95
CA ALA A 770 10.33 -15.15 16.66
C ALA A 770 10.22 -15.37 18.18
N VAL A 771 11.33 -15.20 18.89
CA VAL A 771 11.41 -15.48 20.33
C VAL A 771 11.78 -14.25 21.15
N ASP A 772 12.59 -13.36 20.59
CA ASP A 772 12.93 -12.08 21.22
C ASP A 772 13.34 -11.05 20.17
N THR A 773 13.18 -9.78 20.52
CA THR A 773 13.53 -8.64 19.68
C THR A 773 14.30 -7.61 20.51
N ALA A 774 15.41 -7.11 19.97
CA ALA A 774 16.21 -6.09 20.62
C ALA A 774 16.61 -5.01 19.62
N TYR A 775 16.76 -3.79 20.11
CA TYR A 775 17.27 -2.67 19.34
C TYR A 775 18.67 -2.32 19.84
N SER A 776 19.59 -2.05 18.92
CA SER A 776 20.94 -1.65 19.28
C SER A 776 20.98 -0.26 19.91
N LEU A 777 21.86 -0.10 20.89
CA LEU A 777 22.23 1.19 21.47
C LEU A 777 23.75 1.24 21.72
N SER A 778 24.43 2.20 21.11
CA SER A 778 25.89 2.31 21.09
C SER A 778 26.57 1.00 20.66
N GLY A 779 26.00 0.35 19.65
CA GLY A 779 26.46 -0.94 19.12
C GLY A 779 26.22 -2.14 20.04
N ARG A 780 25.46 -1.99 21.14
CA ARG A 780 25.16 -3.07 22.10
C ARG A 780 23.71 -3.50 22.01
N PHE A 781 23.48 -4.79 22.24
CA PHE A 781 22.14 -5.37 22.33
C PHE A 781 22.16 -6.61 23.22
N THR A 782 21.02 -6.95 23.79
CA THR A 782 20.84 -8.20 24.55
C THR A 782 19.53 -8.85 24.15
N LEU A 783 19.59 -10.13 23.81
CA LEU A 783 18.43 -10.97 23.50
C LEU A 783 18.42 -12.17 24.46
N SER A 784 17.23 -12.66 24.82
CA SER A 784 17.04 -13.76 25.75
C SER A 784 15.94 -14.72 25.30
N CYS A 785 16.18 -16.01 25.46
CA CYS A 785 15.23 -17.05 25.10
C CYS A 785 15.12 -18.08 26.23
N PRO A 786 13.93 -18.31 26.82
CA PRO A 786 13.70 -19.43 27.71
C PRO A 786 13.80 -20.76 26.94
N LEU A 787 14.69 -21.66 27.37
CA LEU A 787 14.89 -22.95 26.74
C LEU A 787 14.68 -24.11 27.72
N ASP A 788 13.99 -25.15 27.23
CA ASP A 788 13.79 -26.43 27.91
C ASP A 788 14.91 -27.44 27.55
N SER A 789 15.44 -27.35 26.34
CA SER A 789 16.50 -28.19 25.78
C SER A 789 17.44 -27.37 24.90
N ALA A 790 18.51 -27.98 24.40
CA ALA A 790 19.32 -27.36 23.37
C ALA A 790 18.47 -27.07 22.12
N ALA A 791 18.78 -25.98 21.42
CA ALA A 791 18.06 -25.54 20.23
C ALA A 791 18.99 -24.78 19.28
N GLU A 792 18.69 -24.84 17.99
CA GLU A 792 19.28 -23.98 17.00
C GLU A 792 18.45 -22.69 16.85
N MET A 793 19.15 -21.57 16.90
CA MET A 793 18.56 -20.23 16.85
C MET A 793 19.13 -19.46 15.65
N ARG A 794 18.38 -18.46 15.18
CA ARG A 794 18.75 -17.59 14.06
C ARG A 794 18.65 -16.14 14.52
N LEU A 795 19.74 -15.39 14.39
CA LEU A 795 19.75 -13.94 14.60
C LEU A 795 19.67 -13.24 13.25
N LEU A 796 18.64 -12.43 13.07
CA LEU A 796 18.37 -11.64 11.87
C LEU A 796 18.32 -10.15 12.21
N SER A 797 18.39 -9.29 11.19
CA SER A 797 18.15 -7.85 11.32
C SER A 797 17.13 -7.39 10.27
N ARG A 798 16.28 -6.41 10.63
CA ARG A 798 15.41 -5.74 9.65
C ARG A 798 16.12 -4.66 8.85
N ASP A 799 17.11 -4.02 9.47
CA ASP A 799 17.72 -2.81 8.92
C ASP A 799 19.04 -3.11 8.21
N LEU A 800 19.57 -4.32 8.37
CA LEU A 800 20.80 -4.76 7.71
C LEU A 800 20.50 -5.81 6.65
N ASN A 801 20.87 -5.51 5.41
CA ASN A 801 20.89 -6.48 4.33
C ASN A 801 22.12 -7.40 4.50
N SER A 802 21.97 -8.47 5.28
CA SER A 802 23.04 -9.44 5.52
C SER A 802 22.48 -10.82 5.83
N MET A 803 23.24 -11.86 5.49
CA MET A 803 22.94 -13.23 5.86
C MET A 803 22.73 -13.38 7.38
N LEU A 804 21.84 -14.30 7.79
CA LEU A 804 21.53 -14.56 9.19
C LEU A 804 22.71 -15.16 9.97
N LEU A 805 22.74 -14.98 11.29
CA LEU A 805 23.73 -15.60 12.16
C LEU A 805 23.12 -16.80 12.92
N THR A 806 23.67 -17.99 12.68
CA THR A 806 23.30 -19.22 13.41
C THR A 806 23.90 -19.25 14.81
N LEU A 807 23.05 -19.54 15.80
CA LEU A 807 23.46 -19.69 17.20
C LEU A 807 22.97 -21.05 17.75
N TYR A 808 23.87 -21.85 18.30
CA TYR A 808 23.54 -23.08 19.03
C TYR A 808 23.39 -22.75 20.51
N ALA A 809 22.16 -22.91 21.00
CA ALA A 809 21.77 -22.51 22.33
C ALA A 809 21.57 -23.72 23.25
N GLU A 810 21.93 -23.56 24.52
CA GLU A 810 21.66 -24.52 25.60
C GLU A 810 21.04 -23.77 26.79
N PRO A 811 20.14 -24.42 27.56
CA PRO A 811 19.52 -23.79 28.73
C PRO A 811 20.55 -23.23 29.72
N GLY A 812 20.41 -21.93 30.05
CA GLY A 812 21.26 -21.25 31.04
C GLY A 812 22.66 -20.86 30.53
N LYS A 813 22.95 -20.98 29.23
CA LYS A 813 24.22 -20.55 28.64
C LYS A 813 24.12 -19.14 28.03
N THR A 814 25.29 -18.59 27.70
CA THR A 814 25.39 -17.26 27.10
C THR A 814 26.30 -17.29 25.88
N ALA A 815 25.90 -16.63 24.82
CA ALA A 815 26.75 -16.29 23.68
C ALA A 815 27.10 -14.80 23.71
N SER A 816 28.37 -14.48 23.42
CA SER A 816 28.84 -13.12 23.21
C SER A 816 29.12 -12.92 21.73
N VAL A 817 28.41 -11.98 21.11
CA VAL A 817 28.50 -11.66 19.68
C VAL A 817 29.29 -10.36 19.51
N SER A 818 30.25 -10.35 18.59
CA SER A 818 31.05 -9.16 18.29
C SER A 818 31.44 -9.07 16.82
N GLY A 819 31.53 -7.84 16.31
CA GLY A 819 31.81 -7.57 14.91
C GLY A 819 32.46 -6.22 14.70
N SER A 820 33.12 -6.05 13.55
CA SER A 820 33.76 -4.81 13.11
C SER A 820 33.07 -4.14 11.92
N ASP A 821 32.02 -4.78 11.40
CA ASP A 821 31.18 -4.33 10.29
C ASP A 821 29.76 -4.88 10.49
N ASN A 822 28.85 -4.50 9.60
CA ASN A 822 27.42 -4.79 9.71
C ASN A 822 27.00 -6.08 8.99
N PHE A 823 27.96 -7.01 8.78
CA PHE A 823 27.73 -8.29 8.13
C PHE A 823 27.50 -9.40 9.16
N LEU A 824 26.22 -9.66 9.49
CA LEU A 824 25.78 -10.51 10.61
C LEU A 824 26.43 -11.88 10.61
N PHE A 825 26.42 -12.58 9.47
CA PHE A 825 26.91 -13.96 9.37
C PHE A 825 28.37 -14.10 9.84
N THR A 826 29.18 -13.09 9.55
CA THR A 826 30.62 -13.06 9.87
C THR A 826 30.95 -12.47 11.23
N TRP A 827 29.96 -12.17 12.07
CA TRP A 827 30.23 -11.82 13.45
C TRP A 827 30.85 -12.99 14.21
N ASN A 828 31.71 -12.66 15.16
CA ASN A 828 32.37 -13.61 16.04
C ASN A 828 31.42 -14.00 17.17
N VAL A 829 31.20 -15.29 17.37
CA VAL A 829 30.38 -15.80 18.46
C VAL A 829 31.27 -16.53 19.45
N ARG A 830 31.39 -16.00 20.68
CA ARG A 830 32.03 -16.71 21.79
C ARG A 830 30.96 -17.34 22.65
N SER A 831 30.95 -18.67 22.72
CA SER A 831 30.02 -19.44 23.53
C SER A 831 30.74 -20.61 24.21
N ASN A 832 30.20 -21.07 25.33
CA ASN A 832 30.63 -22.29 25.99
C ASN A 832 29.89 -23.54 25.50
N VAL A 833 28.90 -23.38 24.61
CA VAL A 833 28.20 -24.50 23.95
C VAL A 833 29.16 -25.20 22.98
N PRO A 834 29.40 -26.52 23.11
CA PRO A 834 30.33 -27.25 22.26
C PRO A 834 30.03 -27.14 20.77
N LEU A 835 28.75 -27.29 20.38
CA LEU A 835 28.30 -27.18 18.99
C LEU A 835 28.59 -25.78 18.41
N GLN A 836 28.42 -24.71 19.19
CA GLN A 836 28.78 -23.37 18.73
C GLN A 836 30.29 -23.25 18.45
N LYS A 837 31.14 -23.82 19.31
CA LYS A 837 32.60 -23.77 19.10
C LYS A 837 33.01 -24.50 17.82
N GLU A 838 32.36 -25.63 17.53
CA GLU A 838 32.58 -26.36 16.30
C GLU A 838 32.07 -25.60 15.07
N ALA A 839 30.87 -25.02 15.13
CA ALA A 839 30.32 -24.18 14.08
C ALA A 839 31.22 -22.98 13.76
N GLU A 840 31.76 -22.31 14.80
CA GLU A 840 32.73 -21.22 14.60
C GLU A 840 34.03 -21.72 13.94
N ARG A 841 34.51 -22.94 14.23
CA ARG A 841 35.71 -23.50 13.57
C ARG A 841 35.50 -23.67 12.05
N TYR A 842 34.33 -24.15 11.63
CA TYR A 842 34.00 -24.25 10.21
C TYR A 842 33.87 -22.86 9.58
N LYS A 843 33.15 -21.94 10.25
CA LYS A 843 33.00 -20.56 9.77
C LYS A 843 34.35 -19.85 9.67
N ASP A 844 35.24 -20.00 10.65
CA ASP A 844 36.57 -19.39 10.69
C ASP A 844 37.47 -19.84 9.54
N ASN A 845 37.33 -21.09 9.09
CA ASN A 845 38.09 -21.65 7.96
C ASN A 845 37.83 -20.92 6.63
N VAL A 846 36.66 -20.28 6.50
CA VAL A 846 36.17 -19.63 5.28
C VAL A 846 35.57 -18.24 5.56
N ARG A 847 35.91 -17.63 6.71
CA ARG A 847 35.29 -16.37 7.18
C ARG A 847 35.55 -15.21 6.21
N ALA A 848 36.74 -15.19 5.60
CA ALA A 848 37.11 -14.15 4.66
C ALA A 848 36.26 -14.23 3.37
N GLU A 849 35.98 -15.44 2.91
CA GLU A 849 35.15 -15.71 1.74
C GLU A 849 33.68 -15.34 2.01
N TYR A 850 33.09 -15.76 3.14
CA TYR A 850 31.74 -15.34 3.53
C TYR A 850 31.61 -13.83 3.75
N ARG A 851 32.68 -13.18 4.23
CA ARG A 851 32.69 -11.72 4.35
C ARG A 851 32.66 -11.06 2.99
N ARG A 852 33.40 -11.60 2.02
CA ARG A 852 33.42 -11.10 0.64
C ARG A 852 32.09 -11.37 -0.06
N LEU A 853 31.45 -12.51 0.19
CA LEU A 853 30.13 -12.84 -0.34
C LEU A 853 29.08 -11.81 0.12
N GLN A 854 29.01 -11.52 1.43
CA GLN A 854 28.10 -10.46 1.92
C GLN A 854 28.42 -9.05 1.39
N MET A 855 29.69 -8.77 1.06
CA MET A 855 30.06 -7.52 0.38
C MET A 855 29.56 -7.47 -1.06
N LEU A 856 29.58 -8.61 -1.75
CA LEU A 856 29.02 -8.74 -3.09
C LEU A 856 27.51 -8.59 -3.05
N ASP A 857 26.82 -9.20 -2.10
CA ASP A 857 25.37 -9.04 -1.89
C ASP A 857 25.01 -7.57 -1.62
N ALA A 858 25.74 -6.90 -0.72
CA ALA A 858 25.51 -5.48 -0.43
C ALA A 858 25.83 -4.57 -1.63
N ARG A 859 26.82 -4.93 -2.46
CA ARG A 859 27.15 -4.20 -3.68
C ARG A 859 26.09 -4.42 -4.75
N GLU A 860 25.60 -5.64 -4.90
CA GLU A 860 24.51 -5.98 -5.79
C GLU A 860 23.23 -5.23 -5.40
N ASP A 861 22.87 -5.23 -4.12
CA ASP A 861 21.74 -4.45 -3.61
C ASP A 861 21.95 -2.94 -3.77
N SER A 862 23.16 -2.43 -3.63
CA SER A 862 23.47 -1.02 -3.95
C SER A 862 23.28 -0.72 -5.44
N ILE A 863 23.67 -1.63 -6.33
CA ILE A 863 23.44 -1.49 -7.78
C ILE A 863 21.93 -1.46 -8.05
N TYR A 864 21.15 -2.39 -7.49
CA TYR A 864 19.71 -2.42 -7.66
C TYR A 864 18.99 -1.24 -6.96
N THR A 865 19.51 -0.75 -5.84
CA THR A 865 18.99 0.42 -5.12
C THR A 865 19.27 1.72 -5.87
N GLU A 866 20.44 1.88 -6.48
CA GLU A 866 20.70 3.01 -7.38
C GLU A 866 19.75 3.01 -8.59
N LEU A 867 19.40 1.82 -9.11
CA LEU A 867 18.38 1.68 -10.16
C LEU A 867 16.99 2.09 -9.66
N ARG A 868 16.62 1.75 -8.42
CA ARG A 868 15.35 2.16 -7.80
C ARG A 868 15.27 3.66 -7.51
N LYS A 869 16.39 4.29 -7.10
CA LYS A 869 16.45 5.70 -6.70
C LYS A 869 16.52 6.70 -7.86
N ASN A 870 17.06 6.29 -9.01
CA ASN A 870 17.16 7.13 -10.21
C ASN A 870 16.38 6.58 -11.40
N PRO A 871 15.04 6.44 -11.32
CA PRO A 871 14.23 5.75 -12.34
C PRO A 871 14.07 6.55 -13.66
N GLY A 872 14.94 7.53 -13.94
CA GLY A 872 14.87 8.42 -15.11
C GLY A 872 16.21 8.81 -15.74
N VAL A 873 17.33 8.24 -15.30
CA VAL A 873 18.64 8.43 -15.95
C VAL A 873 18.87 7.28 -16.96
N PRO A 874 19.25 7.54 -18.22
CA PRO A 874 19.59 6.47 -19.16
C PRO A 874 20.81 5.68 -18.65
N PHE A 875 20.57 4.59 -17.94
CA PHE A 875 21.61 3.68 -17.48
C PHE A 875 21.92 2.65 -18.58
N ASP A 876 23.22 2.38 -18.80
CA ASP A 876 23.67 1.27 -19.65
C ASP A 876 23.26 -0.06 -18.99
N THR A 877 22.06 -0.55 -19.30
CA THR A 877 21.52 -1.82 -18.79
C THR A 877 22.43 -3.01 -19.13
N ALA A 878 23.23 -2.91 -20.19
CA ALA A 878 24.24 -3.91 -20.48
C ALA A 878 25.45 -3.79 -19.53
N ALA A 879 25.85 -2.58 -19.10
CA ALA A 879 26.87 -2.41 -18.05
C ALA A 879 26.39 -2.94 -16.70
N VAL A 880 25.16 -2.64 -16.32
CA VAL A 880 24.56 -3.15 -15.07
C VAL A 880 24.46 -4.67 -15.10
N ARG A 881 23.96 -5.27 -16.19
CA ARG A 881 23.95 -6.73 -16.37
C ARG A 881 25.35 -7.34 -16.37
N ARG A 882 26.34 -6.67 -16.97
CA ARG A 882 27.75 -7.09 -16.90
C ARG A 882 28.30 -7.02 -15.48
N GLN A 883 27.93 -6.01 -14.70
CA GLN A 883 28.33 -5.88 -13.30
C GLN A 883 27.66 -6.93 -12.42
N ALA A 884 26.35 -7.13 -12.56
CA ALA A 884 25.59 -8.17 -11.86
C ALA A 884 26.13 -9.57 -12.21
N ALA A 885 26.33 -9.88 -13.50
CA ALA A 885 26.93 -11.15 -13.93
C ALA A 885 28.37 -11.33 -13.43
N ALA A 886 29.15 -10.25 -13.31
CA ALA A 886 30.49 -10.32 -12.71
C ALA A 886 30.42 -10.58 -11.20
N ILE A 887 29.45 -9.99 -10.50
CA ILE A 887 29.18 -10.26 -9.08
C ILE A 887 28.75 -11.71 -8.90
N GLU A 888 27.79 -12.21 -9.69
CA GLU A 888 27.32 -13.59 -9.66
C GLU A 888 28.48 -14.57 -9.93
N HIS A 889 29.32 -14.30 -10.94
CA HIS A 889 30.48 -15.14 -11.24
C HIS A 889 31.51 -15.15 -10.09
N GLU A 890 31.71 -14.02 -9.43
CA GLU A 890 32.58 -13.92 -8.26
C GLU A 890 31.98 -14.64 -7.04
N ALA A 891 30.67 -14.53 -6.83
CA ALA A 891 29.92 -15.23 -5.79
C ALA A 891 29.99 -16.76 -5.99
N ASP A 892 29.69 -17.26 -7.19
CA ASP A 892 29.84 -18.69 -7.56
C ASP A 892 31.27 -19.19 -7.28
N SER A 893 32.28 -18.37 -7.60
CA SER A 893 33.68 -18.70 -7.34
C SER A 893 34.01 -18.76 -5.84
N LEU A 894 33.39 -17.89 -5.03
CA LEU A 894 33.55 -17.90 -3.57
C LEU A 894 32.83 -19.09 -2.93
N ASP A 895 31.61 -19.39 -3.35
CA ASP A 895 30.85 -20.57 -2.89
C ASP A 895 31.62 -21.85 -3.19
N PHE A 896 32.19 -21.98 -4.39
CA PHE A 896 33.07 -23.09 -4.73
C PHE A 896 34.23 -23.24 -3.72
N VAL A 897 34.94 -22.14 -3.43
CA VAL A 897 36.07 -22.15 -2.50
C VAL A 897 35.61 -22.47 -1.07
N ILE A 898 34.46 -21.95 -0.65
CA ILE A 898 33.84 -22.24 0.64
C ILE A 898 33.57 -23.74 0.78
N TYR A 899 32.92 -24.34 -0.21
CA TYR A 899 32.59 -25.77 -0.21
C TYR A 899 33.84 -26.63 -0.26
N ASP A 900 34.78 -26.35 -1.17
CA ASP A 900 36.01 -27.13 -1.32
C ASP A 900 36.86 -27.15 -0.04
N ARG A 901 37.06 -25.97 0.58
CA ARG A 901 37.81 -25.86 1.85
C ARG A 901 37.08 -26.47 3.04
N THR A 902 35.74 -26.43 3.03
CA THR A 902 34.93 -27.10 4.06
C THR A 902 35.06 -28.61 3.94
N LEU A 903 35.03 -29.16 2.73
CA LEU A 903 35.28 -30.58 2.45
C LEU A 903 36.73 -31.01 2.80
N ASP A 904 37.72 -30.13 2.69
CA ASP A 904 39.08 -30.38 3.19
C ASP A 904 39.14 -30.40 4.72
N LEU A 905 38.40 -29.51 5.38
CA LEU A 905 38.37 -29.47 6.83
C LEU A 905 37.68 -30.72 7.39
N PHE A 906 36.63 -31.22 6.74
CA PHE A 906 35.99 -32.50 7.06
C PHE A 906 36.99 -33.65 7.12
N GLU A 907 38.03 -33.63 6.29
CA GLU A 907 39.04 -34.70 6.29
C GLU A 907 39.70 -34.85 7.66
N LYS A 908 39.93 -33.72 8.34
CA LYS A 908 40.63 -33.58 9.62
C LYS A 908 39.68 -33.43 10.81
N SER A 909 38.37 -33.57 10.59
CA SER A 909 37.34 -33.44 11.63
C SER A 909 36.72 -34.79 11.97
N SER A 910 36.30 -34.93 13.22
CA SER A 910 35.35 -35.98 13.62
C SER A 910 33.95 -35.66 13.06
N VAL A 911 33.17 -36.70 12.79
CA VAL A 911 31.75 -36.54 12.42
C VAL A 911 30.96 -36.02 13.63
N SER A 912 30.09 -35.04 13.38
CA SER A 912 29.21 -34.35 14.33
C SER A 912 27.96 -33.86 13.60
N ASP A 913 26.99 -33.30 14.31
CA ASP A 913 25.80 -32.68 13.69
C ASP A 913 26.21 -31.51 12.78
N ILE A 914 27.18 -30.68 13.20
CA ILE A 914 27.70 -29.57 12.38
C ILE A 914 28.36 -30.07 11.09
N TYR A 915 29.11 -31.17 11.17
CA TYR A 915 29.69 -31.80 9.98
C TYR A 915 28.58 -32.24 9.02
N PHE A 916 27.56 -32.91 9.56
CA PHE A 916 26.46 -33.46 8.78
C PHE A 916 25.63 -32.36 8.11
N ASP A 917 25.25 -31.32 8.85
CA ASP A 917 24.51 -30.16 8.32
C ASP A 917 25.27 -29.50 7.16
N ARG A 918 26.56 -29.24 7.35
CA ARG A 918 27.40 -28.60 6.32
C ARG A 918 27.62 -29.49 5.10
N LEU A 919 27.72 -30.81 5.29
CA LEU A 919 27.79 -31.74 4.17
C LEU A 919 26.45 -31.78 3.42
N SER A 920 25.33 -31.68 4.12
CA SER A 920 24.00 -31.58 3.53
C SER A 920 23.86 -30.33 2.68
N ASP A 921 24.25 -29.16 3.21
CA ASP A 921 24.26 -27.89 2.47
C ASP A 921 25.06 -28.01 1.16
N ILE A 922 26.27 -28.58 1.23
CA ILE A 922 27.16 -28.76 0.07
C ILE A 922 26.56 -29.75 -0.93
N ALA A 923 26.04 -30.89 -0.45
CA ALA A 923 25.43 -31.90 -1.31
C ALA A 923 24.24 -31.32 -2.06
N MET A 924 23.35 -30.61 -1.37
CA MET A 924 22.22 -29.90 -1.96
C MET A 924 22.67 -28.99 -3.10
N MET A 925 23.69 -28.17 -2.89
CA MET A 925 24.21 -27.27 -3.94
C MET A 925 24.82 -28.03 -5.13
N ILE A 926 25.50 -29.15 -4.88
CA ILE A 926 25.99 -30.04 -5.96
C ILE A 926 24.83 -30.63 -6.77
N GLY A 927 23.76 -31.08 -6.12
CA GLY A 927 22.59 -31.66 -6.77
C GLY A 927 21.77 -30.63 -7.56
N TYR A 928 21.60 -29.42 -7.02
CA TYR A 928 20.92 -28.33 -7.71
C TYR A 928 21.75 -27.66 -8.79
N TYR A 929 23.08 -27.70 -8.73
CA TYR A 929 23.95 -27.07 -9.73
C TYR A 929 25.12 -27.99 -10.13
N PRO A 930 24.85 -29.16 -10.72
CA PRO A 930 25.89 -30.14 -11.06
C PRO A 930 26.90 -29.59 -12.07
N ASP A 931 26.51 -28.67 -12.95
CA ASP A 931 27.43 -28.02 -13.90
C ASP A 931 28.39 -27.04 -13.23
N LYS A 932 27.99 -26.42 -12.09
CA LYS A 932 28.81 -25.47 -11.32
C LYS A 932 29.68 -26.17 -10.28
N TYR A 933 29.08 -27.04 -9.47
CA TYR A 933 29.72 -27.63 -8.28
C TYR A 933 30.01 -29.14 -8.42
N GLY A 934 29.62 -29.78 -9.51
CA GLY A 934 29.75 -31.24 -9.68
C GLY A 934 31.18 -31.77 -9.64
N VAL A 935 32.20 -30.93 -9.86
CA VAL A 935 33.60 -31.33 -9.67
C VAL A 935 33.95 -31.65 -8.21
N LEU A 936 33.15 -31.17 -7.25
CA LEU A 936 33.29 -31.46 -5.82
C LEU A 936 32.60 -32.77 -5.41
N ARG A 937 31.80 -33.39 -6.30
CA ARG A 937 30.96 -34.55 -6.00
C ARG A 937 31.74 -35.74 -5.44
N GLU A 938 32.83 -36.14 -6.08
CA GLU A 938 33.66 -37.26 -5.61
C GLU A 938 34.22 -37.00 -4.21
N LYS A 939 34.65 -35.77 -3.95
CA LYS A 939 35.15 -35.36 -2.64
C LYS A 939 34.03 -35.42 -1.60
N ALA A 940 32.83 -34.94 -1.93
CA ALA A 940 31.67 -34.99 -1.06
C ALA A 940 31.18 -36.43 -0.80
N LEU A 941 31.21 -37.32 -1.81
CA LEU A 941 30.89 -38.75 -1.67
C LEU A 941 31.88 -39.47 -0.75
N ASP A 942 33.17 -39.16 -0.83
CA ASP A 942 34.15 -39.67 0.14
C ASP A 942 33.82 -39.20 1.58
N ARG A 943 33.45 -37.92 1.74
CA ARG A 943 33.06 -37.36 3.05
C ARG A 943 31.76 -37.97 3.58
N TYR A 944 30.82 -38.29 2.70
CA TYR A 944 29.60 -39.04 3.01
C TYR A 944 29.90 -40.47 3.45
N GLY A 945 30.85 -41.15 2.79
CA GLY A 945 31.30 -42.50 3.13
C GLY A 945 31.89 -42.64 4.55
N ARG A 946 32.30 -41.53 5.17
CA ARG A 946 32.79 -41.48 6.56
C ARG A 946 31.69 -41.37 7.60
N LEU A 947 30.45 -41.03 7.21
CA LEU A 947 29.33 -40.93 8.13
C LEU A 947 29.02 -42.31 8.76
N PRO A 948 28.81 -42.41 10.08
CA PRO A 948 28.29 -43.63 10.70
C PRO A 948 26.92 -44.03 10.12
N ASP A 949 26.57 -45.32 10.22
CA ASP A 949 25.30 -45.86 9.70
C ASP A 949 24.08 -45.07 10.18
N GLY A 950 24.06 -44.63 11.44
CA GLY A 950 22.97 -43.82 11.99
C GLY A 950 22.70 -42.51 11.23
N TYR A 951 23.72 -41.85 10.70
CA TYR A 951 23.57 -40.65 9.86
C TYR A 951 23.26 -40.99 8.41
N ARG A 952 23.69 -42.14 7.89
CA ARG A 952 23.42 -42.54 6.49
C ARG A 952 22.03 -43.11 6.30
N ASP A 953 21.54 -43.85 7.30
CA ASP A 953 20.28 -44.58 7.22
C ASP A 953 19.07 -43.70 7.60
N CYS A 954 19.29 -42.54 8.24
CA CYS A 954 18.25 -41.57 8.51
C CYS A 954 17.75 -40.92 7.19
N PRO A 955 16.52 -40.38 7.16
CA PRO A 955 15.94 -39.75 5.96
C PRO A 955 16.86 -38.68 5.35
N GLU A 956 17.40 -37.81 6.18
CA GLU A 956 18.28 -36.70 5.77
C GLU A 956 19.56 -37.25 5.12
N GLY A 957 20.14 -38.31 5.69
CA GLY A 957 21.34 -38.94 5.15
C GLY A 957 21.13 -39.60 3.79
N LYS A 958 19.95 -40.19 3.58
CA LYS A 958 19.56 -40.73 2.28
C LYS A 958 19.37 -39.60 1.27
N GLU A 959 18.82 -38.48 1.69
CA GLU A 959 18.66 -37.30 0.87
C GLU A 959 20.01 -36.71 0.43
N VAL A 960 20.98 -36.60 1.35
CA VAL A 960 22.36 -36.19 1.02
C VAL A 960 22.94 -37.04 -0.12
N TYR A 961 22.75 -38.36 -0.07
CA TYR A 961 23.20 -39.24 -1.15
C TYR A 961 22.43 -39.01 -2.46
N GLN A 962 21.12 -38.76 -2.39
CA GLN A 962 20.31 -38.44 -3.56
C GLN A 962 20.73 -37.14 -4.24
N TYR A 963 21.11 -36.10 -3.49
CA TYR A 963 21.68 -34.89 -4.07
C TYR A 963 23.00 -35.19 -4.80
N LEU A 964 23.88 -36.00 -4.18
CA LEU A 964 25.17 -36.35 -4.75
C LEU A 964 25.07 -37.29 -5.96
N SER A 965 23.99 -38.05 -6.10
CA SER A 965 23.79 -38.99 -7.23
C SER A 965 23.34 -38.31 -8.53
N VAL A 966 22.96 -37.03 -8.48
CA VAL A 966 22.60 -36.25 -9.67
C VAL A 966 23.88 -35.85 -10.41
N GLU A 967 24.22 -36.56 -11.48
CA GLU A 967 25.41 -36.26 -12.30
C GLU A 967 25.19 -35.09 -13.26
N LYS A 968 24.03 -35.06 -13.93
CA LYS A 968 23.68 -34.10 -14.96
C LYS A 968 22.17 -33.88 -14.99
N ARG A 969 21.74 -32.69 -15.41
CA ARG A 969 20.34 -32.36 -15.67
C ARG A 969 19.96 -32.57 -17.13
N VAL A 970 18.74 -33.05 -17.35
CA VAL A 970 18.14 -33.08 -18.69
C VAL A 970 17.67 -31.68 -19.09
N LYS A 971 17.73 -31.40 -20.38
CA LYS A 971 17.27 -30.15 -20.99
C LYS A 971 16.59 -30.42 -22.32
N PRO A 972 15.84 -29.46 -22.90
CA PRO A 972 15.33 -29.60 -24.26
C PRO A 972 16.42 -30.03 -25.24
N GLY A 973 16.13 -31.06 -26.04
CA GLY A 973 17.05 -31.75 -26.94
C GLY A 973 17.65 -33.05 -26.38
N ASP A 974 17.65 -33.25 -25.06
CA ASP A 974 18.09 -34.53 -24.46
C ASP A 974 16.96 -35.58 -24.50
N ARG A 975 17.32 -36.86 -24.41
CA ARG A 975 16.34 -37.93 -24.15
C ARG A 975 15.82 -37.80 -22.72
N PHE A 976 14.52 -38.05 -22.52
CA PHE A 976 13.94 -38.06 -21.16
C PHE A 976 14.58 -39.14 -20.28
N VAL A 977 14.59 -38.92 -18.97
CA VAL A 977 15.03 -39.92 -17.98
C VAL A 977 13.81 -40.64 -17.45
N ASP A 978 13.79 -41.96 -17.60
CA ASP A 978 12.68 -42.79 -17.14
C ASP A 978 12.74 -43.01 -15.62
N GLY A 979 11.61 -43.43 -15.04
CA GLY A 979 11.51 -43.76 -13.63
C GLY A 979 10.31 -44.64 -13.35
N GLU A 980 10.39 -45.48 -12.31
CA GLU A 980 9.30 -46.33 -11.85
C GLU A 980 8.58 -45.68 -10.66
N PHE A 981 7.27 -45.45 -10.81
CA PHE A 981 6.47 -44.71 -9.84
C PHE A 981 5.19 -45.45 -9.50
N ALA A 982 4.70 -45.26 -8.26
CA ALA A 982 3.40 -45.76 -7.87
C ALA A 982 2.30 -45.03 -8.65
N ASP A 983 1.30 -45.77 -9.12
CA ASP A 983 0.11 -45.29 -9.81
C ASP A 983 -1.09 -45.25 -8.83
N ILE A 984 -2.08 -44.42 -9.11
CA ILE A 984 -3.24 -44.17 -8.23
C ILE A 984 -4.02 -45.46 -7.93
N GLY A 985 -4.00 -46.42 -8.87
CA GLY A 985 -4.61 -47.74 -8.73
C GLY A 985 -3.80 -48.75 -7.91
N GLY A 986 -2.66 -48.36 -7.34
CA GLY A 986 -1.79 -49.21 -6.52
C GLY A 986 -0.79 -50.09 -7.30
N GLY A 987 -0.71 -49.93 -8.63
CA GLY A 987 0.33 -50.54 -9.47
C GLY A 987 1.59 -49.66 -9.57
N THR A 988 2.57 -50.12 -10.35
CA THR A 988 3.78 -49.34 -10.71
C THR A 988 3.77 -49.07 -12.21
N ARG A 989 4.11 -47.85 -12.62
CA ARG A 989 4.24 -47.46 -14.04
C ARG A 989 5.55 -46.70 -14.29
N THR A 990 5.99 -46.74 -15.55
CA THR A 990 7.12 -45.96 -16.05
C THR A 990 6.64 -44.80 -16.93
N ILE A 991 7.44 -43.75 -17.06
CA ILE A 991 7.17 -42.66 -18.01
C ILE A 991 7.23 -43.20 -19.44
N SER A 992 8.17 -44.11 -19.71
CA SER A 992 8.28 -44.78 -21.02
C SER A 992 7.02 -45.51 -21.47
N SER A 993 6.17 -45.94 -20.54
CA SER A 993 4.91 -46.64 -20.87
C SER A 993 3.86 -45.75 -21.54
N PHE A 994 4.05 -44.43 -21.54
CA PHE A 994 3.18 -43.44 -22.18
C PHE A 994 3.71 -42.91 -23.52
N LEU A 995 4.87 -43.38 -23.98
CA LEU A 995 5.44 -42.97 -25.26
C LEU A 995 4.66 -43.53 -26.46
N GLY A 996 4.85 -42.89 -27.61
CA GLY A 996 4.10 -43.14 -28.85
C GLY A 996 3.17 -41.98 -29.22
N LYS A 997 2.86 -41.13 -28.24
CA LYS A 997 2.30 -39.78 -28.38
C LYS A 997 3.25 -38.78 -27.73
N TYR A 998 2.96 -37.49 -27.88
CA TYR A 998 3.60 -36.52 -26.99
C TYR A 998 3.20 -36.83 -25.55
N VAL A 999 4.08 -36.58 -24.59
CA VAL A 999 3.80 -36.70 -23.16
C VAL A 999 4.07 -35.36 -22.50
N LEU A 1000 3.06 -34.79 -21.86
CA LEU A 1000 3.24 -33.66 -20.94
C LEU A 1000 3.46 -34.21 -19.54
N LEU A 1001 4.69 -34.11 -19.04
CA LEU A 1001 5.00 -34.34 -17.64
C LEU A 1001 4.69 -33.07 -16.84
N ASP A 1002 3.92 -33.21 -15.76
CA ASP A 1002 3.51 -32.14 -14.85
C ASP A 1002 3.96 -32.49 -13.43
N PHE A 1003 4.92 -31.75 -12.87
CA PHE A 1003 5.36 -31.91 -11.47
C PHE A 1003 4.48 -31.06 -10.55
N TRP A 1004 3.83 -31.68 -9.56
CA TRP A 1004 2.84 -31.00 -8.73
C TRP A 1004 2.81 -31.48 -7.27
N ALA A 1005 2.08 -30.75 -6.42
CA ALA A 1005 1.77 -31.14 -5.04
C ALA A 1005 0.46 -30.49 -4.54
N HIS A 1006 -0.19 -31.09 -3.54
CA HIS A 1006 -1.49 -30.63 -3.04
C HIS A 1006 -1.45 -29.25 -2.35
N TRP A 1007 -0.30 -28.86 -1.82
CA TRP A 1007 -0.10 -27.59 -1.13
C TRP A 1007 0.29 -26.45 -2.10
N CYS A 1008 0.58 -26.80 -3.36
CA CYS A 1008 1.00 -25.85 -4.39
C CYS A 1008 -0.21 -25.20 -5.07
N GLY A 1009 -0.55 -23.98 -4.63
CA GLY A 1009 -1.67 -23.21 -5.20
C GLY A 1009 -1.65 -23.08 -6.74
N PRO A 1010 -0.53 -22.67 -7.37
CA PRO A 1010 -0.44 -22.61 -8.83
C PRO A 1010 -0.60 -23.97 -9.52
N CYS A 1011 -0.17 -25.07 -8.90
CA CYS A 1011 -0.38 -26.42 -9.42
C CYS A 1011 -1.87 -26.78 -9.44
N LEU A 1012 -2.62 -26.45 -8.38
CA LEU A 1012 -4.06 -26.68 -8.35
C LEU A 1012 -4.81 -25.85 -9.39
N ARG A 1013 -4.35 -24.62 -9.65
CA ARG A 1013 -4.90 -23.76 -10.71
C ARG A 1013 -4.65 -24.27 -12.12
N SER A 1014 -3.63 -25.10 -12.35
CA SER A 1014 -3.34 -25.65 -13.69
C SER A 1014 -4.19 -26.86 -14.06
N ILE A 1015 -4.80 -27.54 -13.07
CA ILE A 1015 -5.60 -28.76 -13.28
C ILE A 1015 -6.75 -28.55 -14.28
N PRO A 1016 -7.55 -27.47 -14.24
CA PRO A 1016 -8.58 -27.22 -15.24
C PRO A 1016 -8.03 -27.11 -16.66
N GLU A 1017 -6.87 -26.46 -16.85
CA GLU A 1017 -6.24 -26.33 -18.15
C GLU A 1017 -5.65 -27.68 -18.62
N LEU A 1018 -5.00 -28.44 -17.75
CA LEU A 1018 -4.51 -29.80 -18.05
C LEU A 1018 -5.66 -30.72 -18.49
N LYS A 1019 -6.82 -30.61 -17.84
CA LYS A 1019 -8.03 -31.35 -18.23
C LYS A 1019 -8.50 -30.95 -19.62
N ALA A 1020 -8.61 -29.65 -19.90
CA ALA A 1020 -9.01 -29.15 -21.22
C ALA A 1020 -8.02 -29.57 -22.33
N ILE A 1021 -6.73 -29.49 -22.06
CA ILE A 1021 -5.65 -29.93 -22.97
C ILE A 1021 -5.77 -31.42 -23.29
N ARG A 1022 -6.06 -32.25 -22.28
CA ARG A 1022 -6.27 -33.68 -22.49
C ARG A 1022 -7.52 -33.95 -23.33
N GLU A 1023 -8.62 -33.25 -23.07
CA GLU A 1023 -9.86 -33.39 -23.82
C GLU A 1023 -9.69 -33.00 -25.30
N GLU A 1024 -8.89 -31.97 -25.57
CA GLU A 1024 -8.65 -31.46 -26.93
C GLU A 1024 -7.58 -32.24 -27.69
N PHE A 1025 -6.46 -32.58 -27.04
CA PHE A 1025 -5.29 -33.18 -27.69
C PHE A 1025 -5.08 -34.66 -27.38
N GLY A 1026 -6.03 -35.34 -26.70
CA GLY A 1026 -5.88 -36.72 -26.21
C GLY A 1026 -5.50 -37.78 -27.26
N ASP A 1027 -5.78 -37.54 -28.55
CA ASP A 1027 -5.34 -38.43 -29.64
C ASP A 1027 -3.84 -38.29 -29.97
N ARG A 1028 -3.20 -37.19 -29.57
CA ARG A 1028 -1.81 -36.83 -29.90
C ARG A 1028 -0.91 -36.58 -28.69
N LEU A 1029 -1.51 -36.40 -27.50
CA LEU A 1029 -0.85 -36.06 -26.24
C LEU A 1029 -1.42 -36.89 -25.09
N ASP A 1030 -0.55 -37.42 -24.24
CA ASP A 1030 -0.88 -37.93 -22.93
C ASP A 1030 -0.37 -36.98 -21.84
N VAL A 1031 -1.21 -36.70 -20.84
CA VAL A 1031 -0.83 -35.93 -19.64
C VAL A 1031 -0.45 -36.90 -18.53
N VAL A 1032 0.73 -36.73 -17.94
CA VAL A 1032 1.24 -37.54 -16.84
C VAL A 1032 1.68 -36.61 -15.71
N SER A 1033 0.92 -36.58 -14.63
CA SER A 1033 1.25 -35.78 -13.45
C SER A 1033 2.12 -36.59 -12.47
N LEU A 1034 3.12 -35.96 -11.88
CA LEU A 1034 4.09 -36.51 -10.93
C LEU A 1034 3.99 -35.74 -9.61
N SER A 1035 3.56 -36.41 -8.54
CA SER A 1035 3.39 -35.80 -7.22
C SER A 1035 4.52 -36.16 -6.26
N GLU A 1036 4.98 -35.17 -5.48
CA GLU A 1036 5.89 -35.39 -4.33
C GLU A 1036 5.16 -35.67 -3.01
N ASP A 1037 3.82 -35.57 -2.99
CA ASP A 1037 3.04 -35.73 -1.77
C ASP A 1037 3.16 -37.14 -1.18
N PRO A 1038 3.09 -37.31 0.15
CA PRO A 1038 2.94 -38.63 0.75
C PRO A 1038 1.75 -39.38 0.14
N ALA A 1039 1.90 -40.69 -0.05
CA ALA A 1039 0.95 -41.51 -0.84
C ALA A 1039 -0.53 -41.34 -0.46
N GLU A 1040 -0.85 -41.20 0.83
CA GLU A 1040 -2.22 -40.98 1.29
C GLU A 1040 -2.76 -39.60 0.88
N ARG A 1041 -1.96 -38.54 1.06
CA ARG A 1041 -2.38 -37.18 0.72
C ARG A 1041 -2.47 -36.99 -0.79
N TRP A 1042 -1.53 -37.56 -1.53
CA TRP A 1042 -1.56 -37.62 -2.98
C TRP A 1042 -2.86 -38.25 -3.51
N LYS A 1043 -3.25 -39.42 -2.98
CA LYS A 1043 -4.50 -40.10 -3.39
C LYS A 1043 -5.74 -39.26 -3.10
N GLN A 1044 -5.78 -38.65 -1.91
CA GLN A 1044 -6.88 -37.78 -1.51
C GLN A 1044 -7.00 -36.56 -2.43
N ALA A 1045 -5.91 -35.81 -2.62
CA ALA A 1045 -5.90 -34.61 -3.46
C ALA A 1045 -6.24 -34.92 -4.93
N SER A 1046 -5.75 -36.05 -5.44
CA SER A 1046 -6.09 -36.51 -6.80
C SER A 1046 -7.59 -36.73 -6.98
N ALA A 1047 -8.27 -37.28 -5.96
CA ALA A 1047 -9.72 -37.47 -5.99
C ALA A 1047 -10.47 -36.14 -5.82
N GLU A 1048 -10.04 -35.27 -4.90
CA GLU A 1048 -10.63 -33.95 -4.63
C GLU A 1048 -10.62 -33.06 -5.88
N HIS A 1049 -9.53 -33.06 -6.64
CA HIS A 1049 -9.36 -32.22 -7.83
C HIS A 1049 -9.72 -32.92 -9.15
N GLY A 1050 -10.24 -34.16 -9.09
CA GLY A 1050 -10.70 -34.88 -10.27
C GLY A 1050 -9.60 -35.18 -11.28
N ILE A 1051 -8.38 -35.48 -10.82
CA ILE A 1051 -7.26 -35.86 -11.69
C ILE A 1051 -7.50 -37.29 -12.19
N VAL A 1052 -8.02 -37.38 -13.41
CA VAL A 1052 -8.45 -38.64 -14.05
C VAL A 1052 -7.45 -39.18 -15.07
N TRP A 1053 -6.30 -38.53 -15.27
CA TRP A 1053 -5.22 -39.02 -16.14
C TRP A 1053 -4.16 -39.77 -15.32
N ALA A 1054 -3.09 -40.20 -15.99
CA ALA A 1054 -1.98 -40.84 -15.33
C ALA A 1054 -1.39 -39.89 -14.29
N ASN A 1055 -1.52 -40.26 -13.03
CA ASN A 1055 -0.99 -39.52 -11.91
C ASN A 1055 -0.11 -40.51 -11.18
N LEU A 1056 1.17 -40.17 -11.01
CA LEU A 1056 2.17 -41.02 -10.40
C LEU A 1056 2.80 -40.31 -9.21
N ASN A 1057 3.38 -41.09 -8.30
CA ASN A 1057 3.98 -40.57 -7.08
C ASN A 1057 5.47 -40.86 -7.02
N TYR A 1058 6.28 -39.81 -6.89
CA TYR A 1058 7.74 -39.89 -6.74
C TYR A 1058 8.22 -39.53 -5.34
N SER A 1059 7.30 -39.45 -4.35
CA SER A 1059 7.59 -38.97 -3.00
C SER A 1059 8.86 -39.61 -2.41
N GLY A 1060 9.77 -38.77 -1.91
CA GLY A 1060 11.07 -39.18 -1.38
C GLY A 1060 12.17 -39.45 -2.41
N ASN A 1061 11.92 -39.27 -3.71
CA ASN A 1061 12.93 -39.38 -4.78
C ASN A 1061 13.36 -37.98 -5.29
N VAL A 1062 14.11 -37.28 -4.46
CA VAL A 1062 14.69 -35.95 -4.73
C VAL A 1062 15.61 -36.00 -5.96
N ALA A 1063 16.42 -37.05 -6.11
CA ALA A 1063 17.32 -37.22 -7.26
C ALA A 1063 16.59 -37.16 -8.60
N PHE A 1064 15.39 -37.76 -8.69
CA PHE A 1064 14.59 -37.75 -9.91
C PHE A 1064 14.14 -36.33 -10.30
N LYS A 1065 13.53 -35.60 -9.36
CA LYS A 1065 13.10 -34.20 -9.54
C LYS A 1065 14.27 -33.30 -9.98
N LEU A 1066 15.41 -33.45 -9.32
CA LEU A 1066 16.62 -32.68 -9.63
C LEU A 1066 17.25 -33.04 -10.96
N THR A 1067 17.15 -34.30 -11.41
CA THR A 1067 17.60 -34.71 -12.75
C THR A 1067 16.84 -33.95 -13.84
N TYR A 1068 15.56 -33.66 -13.61
CA TYR A 1068 14.76 -32.78 -14.46
C TYR A 1068 15.01 -31.28 -14.18
N GLY A 1069 15.88 -30.92 -13.24
CA GLY A 1069 16.17 -29.53 -12.90
C GLY A 1069 15.01 -28.79 -12.23
N VAL A 1070 14.07 -29.52 -11.63
CA VAL A 1070 12.88 -28.95 -10.99
C VAL A 1070 13.26 -28.43 -9.59
N SER A 1071 13.45 -27.12 -9.47
CA SER A 1071 13.68 -26.43 -8.19
C SER A 1071 12.44 -25.77 -7.61
N GLY A 1072 11.33 -25.75 -8.36
CA GLY A 1072 10.03 -25.25 -7.93
C GLY A 1072 8.92 -25.91 -8.75
N ILE A 1073 7.70 -25.94 -8.20
CA ILE A 1073 6.51 -26.52 -8.83
C ILE A 1073 5.41 -25.45 -8.99
N PRO A 1074 4.55 -25.54 -10.02
CA PRO A 1074 4.53 -26.58 -11.04
C PRO A 1074 5.70 -26.44 -12.01
N ALA A 1075 6.16 -27.56 -12.55
CA ALA A 1075 7.14 -27.61 -13.62
C ALA A 1075 6.70 -28.61 -14.68
N TYR A 1076 6.93 -28.28 -15.94
CA TYR A 1076 6.40 -29.02 -17.06
C TYR A 1076 7.49 -29.40 -18.05
N PHE A 1077 7.39 -30.60 -18.59
CA PHE A 1077 8.27 -31.09 -19.66
C PHE A 1077 7.41 -31.71 -20.75
N LEU A 1078 7.57 -31.22 -21.98
CA LEU A 1078 6.94 -31.81 -23.14
C LEU A 1078 7.91 -32.77 -23.81
N ILE A 1079 7.54 -34.04 -23.89
CA ILE A 1079 8.33 -35.12 -24.46
C ILE A 1079 7.70 -35.55 -25.77
N SER A 1080 8.49 -35.68 -26.82
CA SER A 1080 8.07 -36.15 -28.13
C SER A 1080 7.78 -37.68 -28.14
N PRO A 1081 7.06 -38.19 -29.15
CA PRO A 1081 6.77 -39.63 -29.27
C PRO A 1081 8.00 -40.56 -29.26
N ASP A 1082 9.16 -40.08 -29.71
CA ASP A 1082 10.44 -40.81 -29.73
C ASP A 1082 11.26 -40.67 -28.43
N GLY A 1083 10.74 -39.94 -27.45
CA GLY A 1083 11.32 -39.77 -26.12
C GLY A 1083 12.38 -38.67 -26.05
N VAL A 1084 12.22 -37.57 -26.79
CA VAL A 1084 13.09 -36.39 -26.71
C VAL A 1084 12.33 -35.28 -26.00
N ILE A 1085 12.97 -34.59 -25.05
CA ILE A 1085 12.36 -33.41 -24.42
C ILE A 1085 12.40 -32.28 -25.44
N VAL A 1086 11.24 -31.80 -25.86
CA VAL A 1086 11.13 -30.73 -26.86
C VAL A 1086 10.89 -29.35 -26.24
N ASP A 1087 10.36 -29.32 -25.01
CA ASP A 1087 10.15 -28.08 -24.26
C ASP A 1087 10.18 -28.35 -22.74
N ALA A 1088 10.52 -27.32 -21.96
CA ALA A 1088 10.55 -27.36 -20.51
C ALA A 1088 10.34 -25.96 -19.90
N TRP A 1089 9.46 -25.82 -18.91
CA TRP A 1089 9.20 -24.55 -18.23
C TRP A 1089 8.71 -24.74 -16.78
N SER A 1090 8.73 -23.66 -16.00
CA SER A 1090 8.31 -23.66 -14.59
C SER A 1090 7.33 -22.53 -14.29
N GLY A 1091 6.44 -22.76 -13.34
CA GLY A 1091 5.36 -21.84 -12.98
C GLY A 1091 4.12 -22.01 -13.85
N TYR A 1092 3.03 -21.39 -13.41
CA TYR A 1092 1.74 -21.44 -14.11
C TYR A 1092 1.02 -20.09 -14.02
N PHE A 1093 0.55 -19.64 -15.18
CA PHE A 1093 -0.50 -18.64 -15.35
C PHE A 1093 -1.50 -19.16 -16.39
N ASP A 1094 -2.73 -18.66 -16.37
CA ASP A 1094 -3.80 -19.20 -17.21
C ASP A 1094 -3.46 -19.10 -18.70
N GLY A 1095 -3.54 -20.23 -19.40
CA GLY A 1095 -3.24 -20.36 -20.83
C GLY A 1095 -1.77 -20.72 -21.14
N SER A 1096 -0.89 -20.72 -20.13
CA SER A 1096 0.54 -21.00 -20.34
C SER A 1096 0.81 -22.41 -20.88
N ILE A 1097 0.09 -23.43 -20.41
CA ILE A 1097 0.31 -24.81 -20.86
C ILE A 1097 -0.08 -24.95 -22.33
N ARG A 1098 -1.22 -24.39 -22.71
CA ARG A 1098 -1.69 -24.33 -24.10
C ARG A 1098 -0.70 -23.61 -25.00
N GLU A 1099 -0.18 -22.47 -24.59
CA GLU A 1099 0.81 -21.71 -25.36
C GLU A 1099 2.06 -22.55 -25.69
N HIS A 1100 2.55 -23.34 -24.73
CA HIS A 1100 3.69 -24.21 -24.93
C HIS A 1100 3.35 -25.40 -25.84
N ILE A 1101 2.20 -26.04 -25.64
CA ILE A 1101 1.80 -27.23 -26.41
C ILE A 1101 1.50 -26.91 -27.88
N GLN A 1102 0.84 -25.78 -28.17
CA GLN A 1102 0.45 -25.39 -29.54
C GLN A 1102 1.64 -25.16 -30.47
N LYS A 1103 2.85 -24.99 -29.94
CA LYS A 1103 4.08 -24.91 -30.74
C LYS A 1103 4.44 -26.24 -31.41
N PHE A 1104 3.90 -27.36 -30.90
CA PHE A 1104 4.25 -28.72 -31.31
C PHE A 1104 3.04 -29.56 -31.76
N LEU A 1105 1.85 -29.25 -31.26
CA LEU A 1105 0.60 -29.93 -31.59
C LEU A 1105 -0.33 -29.02 -32.38
#